data_AF-A0A7C7EP86-F1
#
_entry.id   AF-A0A7C7EP86-F1
#
_cell.length_a   1.000
_cell.length_b   1.000
_cell.length_c   1.000
_cell.angle_alpha   90.00
_cell.angle_beta   90.00
_cell.angle_gamma   90.00
#
_symmetry.space_group_name_H-M   'P 1'
#
loop_
_entity.id
_entity.type
_entity.pdbx_description
1 polymer ?
#
loop_
_entity_poly.entity_id
_entity_poly.type
_entity_poly.pdbx_seq_one_letter_code
_entity_poly.pdbx_strand_id
1 'polypeptide(L)'
;MYINNNIWVAGNGNNISLQLNMANRHGLIAGASGTGKTVTLKVLAEGFSDAGVPVFMADVKGDLSGVSMQGADSENMKKRVSAFGINDWQYKYFPTVFWDIFGEKGHPLRTTISEMGPMLLARLLGLTDVQEGVLNIVFRIAQDKEMPLIDIKDLRAMLSYVGDSKDDIITTYGNVAPQSVGAILRGLIELENQGGERFFGEPAFDINDWINLDKEGRGYINILESVKLIQSPTLYAFFMLWMLTELYEKMPEVGDCSKPKLVFFFDEAHLLFAEMPRVLLQKVIQVVKLIRSKAIGVYFISQSPSDIPDEVLAQLSNRIQHALRAYTPKEQKAVRTAAETFRPNPDIDTLQAISELSTGEALISLLQPDGSPAMVQRAYILPPQSYMGAIADDVRQSIINEGAMEKKYGKTVDNESAYEMLTDKSDSNDNENNQQATAVIDEDAFKIDAGTGNQQTVEQLQYYSQQSQVNNIGNVDNNQYQQMSIQQNPISQYPQTNGAGGMGNNQYQQPNIQQNPIPQYQQPNGAGGMGNNQYQQPNIQQNPIPQYQQPNGAGGMGNNQYQQPSIQQNPIPQYQQPNGAGGMGNNQYQQPSIQQNPIPQYQQPNGAGGMGNNQYQQPSIQQNPIPQYQQPNGAGGMGNNQYQQPNIQQNPIPQYQQPSGAGGMGNTKKTPEKKMNTTERWLAEHKKNK
;
A
#
# COMPACT_ATOMS: atom_id res chain seq x y z
N MET A 1 -28.07 17.33 -21.65
CA MET A 1 -28.09 17.51 -20.17
C MET A 1 -27.83 18.94 -19.74
N TYR A 2 -26.87 19.62 -20.36
CA TYR A 2 -26.62 21.04 -20.15
C TYR A 2 -27.54 21.92 -21.00
N ILE A 3 -28.29 22.83 -20.38
CA ILE A 3 -29.23 23.75 -21.06
C ILE A 3 -29.22 25.10 -20.31
N ASN A 4 -29.06 26.22 -21.02
CA ASN A 4 -29.19 27.58 -20.47
C ASN A 4 -28.41 27.82 -19.16
N ASN A 5 -27.12 27.48 -19.13
CA ASN A 5 -26.25 27.59 -17.95
C ASN A 5 -26.66 26.72 -16.74
N ASN A 6 -27.48 25.69 -16.96
CA ASN A 6 -27.94 24.76 -15.95
C ASN A 6 -27.66 23.31 -16.39
N ILE A 7 -27.33 22.45 -15.43
CA ILE A 7 -27.23 21.00 -15.63
C ILE A 7 -28.54 20.38 -15.15
N TRP A 8 -29.30 19.74 -16.03
CA TRP A 8 -30.49 19.01 -15.64
C TRP A 8 -30.10 17.72 -14.91
N VAL A 9 -30.40 17.64 -13.61
CA VAL A 9 -29.96 16.54 -12.74
C VAL A 9 -31.07 15.49 -12.55
N ALA A 10 -32.31 15.95 -12.37
CA ALA A 10 -33.42 15.10 -11.95
C ALA A 10 -34.77 15.67 -12.38
N GLY A 11 -35.85 14.89 -12.18
CA GLY A 11 -37.20 15.34 -12.50
C GLY A 11 -38.30 14.59 -11.75
N ASN A 12 -39.37 15.31 -11.49
CA ASN A 12 -40.61 14.85 -10.84
C ASN A 12 -41.86 15.37 -11.57
N GLY A 13 -41.75 15.53 -12.88
CA GLY A 13 -42.69 16.30 -13.72
C GLY A 13 -42.16 17.71 -14.04
N ASN A 14 -41.31 18.27 -13.16
CA ASN A 14 -40.53 19.47 -13.44
C ASN A 14 -39.03 19.15 -13.46
N ASN A 15 -38.24 19.96 -14.17
CA ASN A 15 -36.78 19.79 -14.23
C ASN A 15 -36.12 20.38 -12.98
N ILE A 16 -35.35 19.57 -12.27
CA ILE A 16 -34.49 19.99 -11.17
C ILE A 16 -33.07 20.10 -11.71
N SER A 17 -32.51 21.30 -11.67
CA SER A 17 -31.23 21.60 -12.31
C SER A 17 -30.24 22.27 -11.37
N LEU A 18 -28.96 21.96 -11.55
CA LEU A 18 -27.84 22.63 -10.89
C LEU A 18 -27.44 23.86 -11.70
N GLN A 19 -27.33 25.01 -11.04
CA GLN A 19 -26.86 26.24 -11.68
C GLN A 19 -25.34 26.28 -11.69
N LEU A 20 -24.73 26.52 -12.85
CA LEU A 20 -23.26 26.47 -12.96
C LEU A 20 -22.55 27.51 -12.08
N ASN A 21 -23.09 28.72 -11.98
CA ASN A 21 -22.54 29.77 -11.11
C ASN A 21 -22.65 29.44 -9.60
N MET A 22 -23.44 28.43 -9.24
CA MET A 22 -23.57 27.94 -7.86
C MET A 22 -22.84 26.61 -7.63
N ALA A 23 -22.25 26.02 -8.67
CA ALA A 23 -21.65 24.69 -8.62
C ALA A 23 -20.31 24.64 -7.86
N ASN A 24 -19.62 25.78 -7.67
CA ASN A 24 -18.41 25.87 -6.83
C ASN A 24 -18.74 26.01 -5.33
N ARG A 25 -20.01 26.07 -4.93
CA ARG A 25 -20.44 26.03 -3.51
C ARG A 25 -20.55 24.61 -2.95
N HIS A 26 -19.79 23.71 -3.56
CA HIS A 26 -19.61 22.30 -3.20
C HIS A 26 -20.92 21.49 -3.15
N GLY A 27 -20.81 20.18 -2.96
CA GLY A 27 -21.98 19.34 -2.83
C GLY A 27 -21.73 18.01 -2.12
N LEU A 28 -22.84 17.37 -1.77
CA LEU A 28 -22.91 16.07 -1.13
C LEU A 28 -23.85 15.16 -1.92
N ILE A 29 -23.37 13.98 -2.28
CA ILE A 29 -24.17 12.88 -2.84
C ILE A 29 -24.12 11.71 -1.85
N ALA A 30 -25.19 11.48 -1.12
CA ALA A 30 -25.24 10.46 -0.07
C ALA A 30 -26.29 9.37 -0.36
N GLY A 31 -26.14 8.20 0.27
CA GLY A 31 -27.09 7.09 0.15
C GLY A 31 -26.43 5.71 0.25
N ALA A 32 -27.21 4.67 0.53
CA ALA A 32 -26.68 3.30 0.66
C ALA A 32 -26.05 2.77 -0.65
N SER A 33 -25.35 1.64 -0.58
CA SER A 33 -24.81 1.00 -1.79
C SER A 33 -25.93 0.60 -2.76
N GLY A 34 -25.69 0.80 -4.06
CA GLY A 34 -26.63 0.44 -5.13
C GLY A 34 -27.86 1.34 -5.30
N THR A 35 -27.98 2.45 -4.54
CA THR A 35 -29.20 3.28 -4.58
C THR A 35 -29.23 4.32 -5.71
N GLY A 36 -28.09 4.61 -6.35
CA GLY A 36 -28.02 5.52 -7.49
C GLY A 36 -26.94 6.59 -7.42
N LYS A 37 -26.10 6.63 -6.37
CA LYS A 37 -25.03 7.63 -6.20
C LYS A 37 -24.12 7.78 -7.41
N THR A 38 -23.57 6.67 -7.92
CA THR A 38 -22.69 6.65 -9.10
C THR A 38 -23.40 7.22 -10.35
N VAL A 39 -24.70 6.99 -10.48
CA VAL A 39 -25.49 7.54 -11.59
C VAL A 39 -25.60 9.07 -11.47
N THR A 40 -25.89 9.59 -10.28
CA THR A 40 -25.89 11.05 -10.04
C THR A 40 -24.52 11.67 -10.32
N LEU A 41 -23.45 11.03 -9.84
CA LEU A 41 -22.08 11.47 -10.10
C LEU A 41 -21.84 11.58 -11.61
N LYS A 42 -22.16 10.52 -12.38
CA LYS A 42 -22.00 10.51 -13.85
C LYS A 42 -22.83 11.61 -14.52
N VAL A 43 -24.11 11.77 -14.20
CA VAL A 43 -24.97 12.82 -14.76
C VAL A 43 -24.38 14.23 -14.53
N LEU A 44 -23.86 14.49 -13.34
CA LEU A 44 -23.22 15.76 -13.04
C LEU A 44 -21.90 15.92 -13.79
N ALA A 45 -21.03 14.91 -13.79
CA ALA A 45 -19.75 14.95 -14.49
C ALA A 45 -19.91 15.16 -16.01
N GLU A 46 -20.84 14.43 -16.62
CA GLU A 46 -21.23 14.59 -18.02
C GLU A 46 -21.76 16.00 -18.29
N GLY A 47 -22.64 16.51 -17.43
CA GLY A 47 -23.19 17.86 -17.53
C GLY A 47 -22.13 18.96 -17.40
N PHE A 48 -21.14 18.78 -16.52
CA PHE A 48 -20.00 19.70 -16.40
C PHE A 48 -19.10 19.65 -17.64
N SER A 49 -18.78 18.45 -18.13
CA SER A 49 -17.99 18.28 -19.34
C SER A 49 -18.67 18.95 -20.56
N ASP A 50 -19.97 18.70 -20.78
CA ASP A 50 -20.76 19.35 -21.84
C ASP A 50 -20.82 20.88 -21.67
N ALA A 51 -20.72 21.40 -20.44
CA ALA A 51 -20.67 22.83 -20.14
C ALA A 51 -19.25 23.45 -20.30
N GLY A 52 -18.26 22.67 -20.75
CA GLY A 52 -16.88 23.10 -20.84
C GLY A 52 -16.25 23.36 -19.46
N VAL A 53 -16.63 22.57 -18.47
CA VAL A 53 -16.05 22.57 -17.11
C VAL A 53 -15.34 21.23 -16.93
N PRO A 54 -14.00 21.22 -16.85
CA PRO A 54 -13.23 20.01 -16.55
C PRO A 54 -13.64 19.39 -15.21
N VAL A 55 -13.50 18.08 -15.13
CA VAL A 55 -13.89 17.28 -13.97
C VAL A 55 -12.72 16.42 -13.55
N PHE A 56 -12.52 16.25 -12.25
CA PHE A 56 -11.66 15.23 -11.67
C PHE A 56 -12.51 14.25 -10.85
N MET A 57 -12.26 12.96 -10.98
CA MET A 57 -12.96 11.90 -10.24
C MET A 57 -11.97 10.87 -9.72
N ALA A 58 -12.03 10.53 -8.44
CA ALA A 58 -11.34 9.38 -7.87
C ALA A 58 -12.21 8.12 -8.04
N ASP A 59 -11.80 7.19 -8.90
CA ASP A 59 -12.52 5.95 -9.19
C ASP A 59 -12.06 4.82 -8.26
N VAL A 60 -12.72 4.71 -7.12
CA VAL A 60 -12.45 3.70 -6.09
C VAL A 60 -13.02 2.33 -6.46
N LYS A 61 -14.05 2.30 -7.32
CA LYS A 61 -14.78 1.07 -7.69
C LYS A 61 -14.33 0.50 -9.05
N GLY A 62 -13.67 1.31 -9.87
CA GLY A 62 -13.28 0.97 -11.24
C GLY A 62 -14.42 1.06 -12.26
N ASP A 63 -15.56 1.67 -11.91
CA ASP A 63 -16.79 1.67 -12.71
C ASP A 63 -17.11 3.03 -13.37
N LEU A 64 -16.23 4.03 -13.22
CA LEU A 64 -16.40 5.36 -13.80
C LEU A 64 -15.79 5.47 -15.21
N SER A 65 -14.85 4.60 -15.56
CA SER A 65 -14.15 4.63 -16.87
C SER A 65 -15.07 4.59 -18.10
N GLY A 66 -16.29 4.05 -17.97
CA GLY A 66 -17.31 4.04 -19.02
C GLY A 66 -17.75 5.41 -19.54
N VAL A 67 -17.40 6.52 -18.89
CA VAL A 67 -17.65 7.87 -19.43
C VAL A 67 -16.95 8.12 -20.78
N SER A 68 -15.87 7.40 -21.04
CA SER A 68 -15.11 7.45 -22.29
C SER A 68 -15.80 6.75 -23.48
N MET A 69 -16.92 6.05 -23.25
CA MET A 69 -17.65 5.32 -24.28
C MET A 69 -19.11 5.79 -24.34
N GLN A 70 -19.70 5.71 -25.54
CA GLN A 70 -21.12 5.98 -25.72
C GLN A 70 -21.95 4.98 -24.92
N GLY A 71 -23.01 5.47 -24.29
CA GLY A 71 -24.02 4.60 -23.69
C GLY A 71 -24.65 3.66 -24.72
N ALA A 72 -25.27 2.60 -24.21
CA ALA A 72 -25.94 1.60 -25.03
C ALA A 72 -27.44 1.56 -24.73
N ASP A 73 -28.19 1.29 -25.79
CA ASP A 73 -29.63 1.14 -25.74
C ASP A 73 -30.03 -0.12 -24.95
N SER A 74 -30.99 0.01 -24.05
CA SER A 74 -31.62 -1.12 -23.36
C SER A 74 -33.09 -0.82 -23.09
N GLU A 75 -33.92 -1.85 -22.91
CA GLU A 75 -35.35 -1.66 -22.61
C GLU A 75 -35.56 -0.82 -21.34
N ASN A 76 -34.73 -1.04 -20.31
CA ASN A 76 -34.74 -0.26 -19.08
C ASN A 76 -34.36 1.21 -19.32
N MET A 77 -33.35 1.46 -20.17
CA MET A 77 -32.93 2.83 -20.48
C MET A 77 -34.00 3.58 -21.28
N LYS A 78 -34.61 2.93 -22.27
CA LYS A 78 -35.71 3.51 -23.07
C LYS A 78 -36.90 3.90 -22.20
N LYS A 79 -37.30 3.03 -21.26
CA LYS A 79 -38.36 3.34 -20.29
C LYS A 79 -37.99 4.55 -19.43
N ARG A 80 -36.75 4.60 -18.94
CA ARG A 80 -36.27 5.71 -18.10
C ARG A 80 -36.24 7.03 -18.86
N VAL A 81 -35.67 7.06 -20.06
CA VAL A 81 -35.64 8.25 -20.94
C VAL A 81 -37.05 8.74 -21.27
N SER A 82 -37.96 7.81 -21.61
CA SER A 82 -39.35 8.15 -21.91
C SER A 82 -40.08 8.76 -20.71
N ALA A 83 -39.78 8.30 -19.48
CA ALA A 83 -40.36 8.86 -18.25
C ALA A 83 -39.96 10.33 -18.00
N PHE A 84 -38.84 10.80 -18.56
CA PHE A 84 -38.42 12.20 -18.54
C PHE A 84 -38.99 13.02 -19.71
N GLY A 85 -39.76 12.41 -20.62
CA GLY A 85 -40.32 13.09 -21.78
C GLY A 85 -39.28 13.56 -22.81
N ILE A 86 -38.11 12.90 -22.87
CA ILE A 86 -37.02 13.28 -23.78
C ILE A 86 -37.17 12.50 -25.08
N ASN A 87 -37.50 13.20 -26.16
CA ASN A 87 -37.71 12.57 -27.47
C ASN A 87 -36.41 12.38 -28.27
N ASP A 88 -35.42 13.26 -28.07
CA ASP A 88 -34.15 13.28 -28.82
C ASP A 88 -32.96 12.83 -27.94
N TRP A 89 -33.11 11.69 -27.26
CA TRP A 89 -32.04 11.15 -26.42
C TRP A 89 -30.87 10.67 -27.28
N GLN A 90 -29.67 11.16 -26.98
CA GLN A 90 -28.44 10.79 -27.68
C GLN A 90 -27.45 10.20 -26.67
N TYR A 91 -26.92 9.03 -26.96
CA TYR A 91 -25.78 8.52 -26.23
C TYR A 91 -24.51 9.25 -26.69
N LYS A 92 -23.62 9.52 -25.74
CA LYS A 92 -22.40 10.29 -25.97
C LYS A 92 -21.25 9.66 -25.21
N TYR A 93 -20.05 9.84 -25.75
CA TYR A 93 -18.82 9.68 -24.99
C TYR A 93 -18.32 11.06 -24.56
N PHE A 94 -17.50 11.09 -23.51
CA PHE A 94 -16.92 12.31 -22.98
C PHE A 94 -15.39 12.25 -23.05
N PRO A 95 -14.72 13.39 -23.34
CA PRO A 95 -13.28 13.44 -23.42
C PRO A 95 -12.69 13.06 -22.06
N THR A 96 -11.86 12.02 -22.02
CA THR A 96 -11.43 11.38 -20.78
C THR A 96 -9.91 11.25 -20.73
N VAL A 97 -9.31 11.49 -19.56
CA VAL A 97 -7.89 11.24 -19.28
C VAL A 97 -7.80 10.33 -18.07
N PHE A 98 -7.03 9.25 -18.17
CA PHE A 98 -6.80 8.32 -17.07
C PHE A 98 -5.49 8.64 -16.36
N TRP A 99 -5.54 8.71 -15.03
CA TRP A 99 -4.42 8.97 -14.14
C TRP A 99 -4.25 7.78 -13.18
N ASP A 100 -3.02 7.47 -12.80
CA ASP A 100 -2.72 6.41 -11.85
C ASP A 100 -1.41 6.74 -11.13
N ILE A 101 -1.39 6.67 -9.80
CA ILE A 101 -0.16 6.91 -9.02
C ILE A 101 0.88 5.81 -9.28
N PHE A 102 0.43 4.58 -9.54
CA PHE A 102 1.33 3.45 -9.82
C PHE A 102 1.70 3.35 -11.30
N GLY A 103 1.00 4.08 -12.18
CA GLY A 103 1.24 4.08 -13.62
C GLY A 103 0.85 2.78 -14.35
N GLU A 104 -0.06 1.98 -13.80
CA GLU A 104 -0.50 0.69 -14.37
C GLU A 104 -1.71 0.86 -15.30
N LYS A 105 -2.68 1.69 -14.92
CA LYS A 105 -3.99 1.87 -15.60
C LYS A 105 -4.30 3.33 -15.98
N GLY A 106 -3.28 4.18 -16.00
CA GLY A 106 -3.37 5.59 -16.34
C GLY A 106 -2.00 6.23 -16.45
N HIS A 107 -1.97 7.50 -16.86
CA HIS A 107 -0.74 8.27 -16.84
C HIS A 107 -0.22 8.39 -15.41
N PRO A 108 1.08 8.14 -15.20
CA PRO A 108 1.68 8.26 -13.89
C PRO A 108 1.50 9.67 -13.30
N LEU A 109 0.91 9.74 -12.11
CA LEU A 109 0.80 10.99 -11.38
C LEU A 109 1.93 11.08 -10.35
N ARG A 110 2.83 12.06 -10.53
CA ARG A 110 4.00 12.26 -9.68
C ARG A 110 4.08 13.68 -9.14
N THR A 111 4.86 13.84 -8.08
CA THR A 111 5.32 15.12 -7.52
C THR A 111 6.72 14.93 -6.96
N THR A 112 7.40 15.99 -6.51
CA THR A 112 8.72 15.87 -5.88
C THR A 112 8.65 16.06 -4.37
N ILE A 113 9.67 15.55 -3.65
CA ILE A 113 9.87 15.85 -2.22
C ILE A 113 9.98 17.37 -2.00
N SER A 114 10.64 18.07 -2.92
CA SER A 114 10.75 19.54 -2.89
C SER A 114 9.39 20.25 -2.99
N GLU A 115 8.51 19.81 -3.89
CA GLU A 115 7.16 20.38 -4.04
C GLU A 115 6.28 20.16 -2.82
N MET A 116 6.39 19.00 -2.15
CA MET A 116 5.69 18.80 -0.88
C MET A 116 6.16 19.79 0.18
N GLY A 117 7.48 19.96 0.28
CA GLY A 117 8.10 20.77 1.32
C GLY A 117 8.08 20.11 2.71
N PRO A 118 8.87 20.65 3.65
CA PRO A 118 9.12 20.01 4.95
C PRO A 118 7.87 20.00 5.84
N MET A 119 7.06 21.06 5.82
CA MET A 119 5.88 21.18 6.68
C MET A 119 4.79 20.16 6.31
N LEU A 120 4.53 19.97 5.01
CA LEU A 120 3.51 19.02 4.55
C LEU A 120 3.96 17.58 4.82
N LEU A 121 5.21 17.25 4.48
CA LEU A 121 5.81 15.95 4.78
C LEU A 121 5.80 15.65 6.27
N ALA A 122 6.17 16.61 7.12
CA ALA A 122 6.18 16.40 8.56
C ALA A 122 4.80 16.03 9.11
N ARG A 123 3.76 16.74 8.67
CA ARG A 123 2.38 16.46 9.09
C ARG A 123 1.91 15.10 8.60
N LEU A 124 2.22 14.75 7.36
CA LEU A 124 1.80 13.50 6.75
C LEU A 124 2.53 12.27 7.32
N LEU A 125 3.78 12.44 7.71
CA LEU A 125 4.58 11.43 8.43
C LEU A 125 4.27 11.38 9.94
N GLY A 126 3.42 12.28 10.45
CA GLY A 126 3.07 12.35 11.87
C GLY A 126 4.24 12.75 12.77
N LEU A 127 5.13 13.61 12.27
CA LEU A 127 6.31 14.07 12.99
C LEU A 127 5.96 15.03 14.14
N THR A 128 6.78 15.04 15.17
CA THR A 128 6.73 16.05 16.26
C THR A 128 7.36 17.37 15.82
N ASP A 129 7.09 18.47 16.52
CA ASP A 129 7.68 19.79 16.22
C ASP A 129 9.21 19.77 16.14
N VAL A 130 9.87 18.94 16.96
CA VAL A 130 11.34 18.77 16.94
C VAL A 130 11.79 18.04 15.68
N GLN A 131 11.05 17.02 15.25
CA GLN A 131 11.34 16.27 14.02
C GLN A 131 11.04 17.10 12.77
N GLU A 132 9.97 17.90 12.79
CA GLU A 132 9.69 18.91 11.77
C GLU A 132 10.84 19.93 11.68
N GLY A 133 11.36 20.40 12.82
CA GLY A 133 12.54 21.27 12.85
C GLY A 133 13.76 20.65 12.17
N VAL A 134 14.05 19.37 12.44
CA VAL A 134 15.12 18.63 11.75
C VAL A 134 14.86 18.52 10.25
N LEU A 135 13.63 18.21 9.85
CA LEU A 135 13.27 18.13 8.43
C LEU A 135 13.44 19.49 7.73
N ASN A 136 13.10 20.60 8.39
CA ASN A 136 13.35 21.95 7.87
C ASN A 136 14.84 22.23 7.68
N ILE A 137 15.69 21.81 8.61
CA ILE A 137 17.16 21.94 8.48
C ILE A 137 17.65 21.15 7.26
N VAL A 138 17.18 19.91 7.09
CA VAL A 138 17.54 19.06 5.93
C VAL A 138 17.18 19.74 4.61
N PHE A 139 15.96 20.25 4.49
CA PHE A 139 15.52 21.00 3.30
C PHE A 139 16.34 22.27 3.08
N ARG A 140 16.69 22.98 4.15
CA ARG A 140 17.49 24.20 4.05
C ARG A 140 18.91 23.91 3.54
N ILE A 141 19.54 22.85 4.05
CA ILE A 141 20.87 22.44 3.60
C ILE A 141 20.82 21.99 2.13
N ALA A 142 19.80 21.23 1.74
CA ALA A 142 19.60 20.82 0.35
C ALA A 142 19.48 22.05 -0.57
N GLN A 143 18.70 23.05 -0.17
CA GLN A 143 18.57 24.30 -0.92
C GLN A 143 19.88 25.10 -1.00
N ASP A 144 20.57 25.31 0.13
CA ASP A 144 21.80 26.11 0.18
C ASP A 144 22.96 25.44 -0.58
N LYS A 145 22.92 24.11 -0.71
CA LYS A 145 23.91 23.31 -1.46
C LYS A 145 23.47 22.95 -2.88
N GLU A 146 22.33 23.47 -3.33
CA GLU A 146 21.74 23.21 -4.65
C GLU A 146 21.61 21.70 -4.94
N MET A 147 21.17 20.94 -3.95
CA MET A 147 20.94 19.49 -4.02
C MET A 147 19.43 19.24 -4.15
N PRO A 148 18.90 18.95 -5.35
CA PRO A 148 17.47 18.73 -5.55
C PRO A 148 16.96 17.55 -4.73
N LEU A 149 15.82 17.73 -4.05
CA LEU A 149 15.07 16.63 -3.42
C LEU A 149 13.93 16.24 -4.34
N ILE A 150 14.16 15.24 -5.19
CA ILE A 150 13.19 14.78 -6.19
C ILE A 150 12.35 13.66 -5.58
N ASP A 151 12.99 12.61 -5.06
CA ASP A 151 12.30 11.42 -4.57
C ASP A 151 12.73 10.99 -3.14
N ILE A 152 12.27 9.80 -2.72
CA ILE A 152 12.53 9.30 -1.36
C ILE A 152 14.02 8.94 -1.14
N LYS A 153 14.77 8.47 -2.15
CA LYS A 153 16.20 8.17 -1.98
C LYS A 153 16.98 9.45 -1.66
N ASP A 154 16.57 10.57 -2.23
CA ASP A 154 17.22 11.87 -2.03
C ASP A 154 17.04 12.35 -0.61
N LEU A 155 15.81 12.31 -0.11
CA LEU A 155 15.51 12.70 1.26
C LEU A 155 16.21 11.80 2.27
N ARG A 156 16.26 10.49 1.99
CA ARG A 156 17.01 9.53 2.81
C ARG A 156 18.50 9.85 2.84
N ALA A 157 19.11 10.07 1.68
CA ALA A 157 20.54 10.39 1.59
C ALA A 157 20.85 11.68 2.35
N MET A 158 20.02 12.70 2.20
CA MET A 158 20.16 13.97 2.92
C MET A 158 19.96 13.83 4.43
N LEU A 159 19.02 12.99 4.87
CA LEU A 159 18.84 12.67 6.29
C LEU A 159 20.06 11.97 6.88
N SER A 160 20.66 11.02 6.17
CA SER A 160 21.91 10.36 6.59
C SER A 160 23.07 11.36 6.63
N TYR A 161 23.24 12.15 5.57
CA TYR A 161 24.29 13.17 5.46
C TYR A 161 24.25 14.18 6.60
N VAL A 162 23.06 14.64 6.99
CA VAL A 162 22.88 15.57 8.11
C VAL A 162 23.01 14.85 9.46
N GLY A 163 22.55 13.60 9.56
CA GLY A 163 22.66 12.77 10.75
C GLY A 163 24.10 12.45 11.16
N ASP A 164 24.97 12.25 10.18
CA ASP A 164 26.41 11.98 10.37
C ASP A 164 27.21 13.19 10.86
N SER A 165 26.53 14.30 11.17
CA SER A 165 26.97 15.41 12.03
C SER A 165 28.41 15.89 11.76
N LYS A 166 28.55 16.76 10.77
CA LYS A 166 29.78 17.54 10.57
C LYS A 166 29.74 18.84 11.38
N ASP A 167 30.91 19.28 11.88
CA ASP A 167 31.02 20.51 12.69
C ASP A 167 30.50 21.76 11.98
N ASP A 168 30.60 21.82 10.65
CA ASP A 168 30.11 22.92 9.81
C ASP A 168 28.57 23.01 9.82
N ILE A 169 27.88 21.87 9.74
CA ILE A 169 26.42 21.78 9.78
C ILE A 169 25.91 22.22 11.14
N ILE A 170 26.50 21.72 12.23
CA ILE A 170 26.11 22.06 13.60
C ILE A 170 26.27 23.57 13.85
N THR A 171 27.40 24.13 13.42
CA THR A 171 27.72 25.55 13.64
C THR A 171 26.78 26.48 12.86
N THR A 172 26.37 26.08 11.66
CA THR A 172 25.61 26.94 10.73
C THR A 172 24.10 26.78 10.88
N TYR A 173 23.62 25.55 11.03
CA TYR A 173 22.19 25.21 10.99
C TYR A 173 21.63 24.76 12.34
N GLY A 174 22.49 24.52 13.32
CA GLY A 174 22.13 24.00 14.63
C GLY A 174 22.22 22.49 14.71
N ASN A 175 22.04 21.98 15.93
CA ASN A 175 22.21 20.57 16.23
C ASN A 175 21.04 19.72 15.71
N VAL A 176 21.36 18.57 15.11
CA VAL A 176 20.37 17.59 14.62
C VAL A 176 20.48 16.31 15.47
N ALA A 177 19.43 16.01 16.22
CA ALA A 177 19.41 14.82 17.07
C ALA A 177 19.30 13.53 16.21
N PRO A 178 20.21 12.55 16.35
CA PRO A 178 20.17 11.29 15.58
C PRO A 178 18.85 10.51 15.75
N GLN A 179 18.21 10.62 16.93
CA GLN A 179 16.93 9.98 17.21
C GLN A 179 15.80 10.56 16.34
N SER A 180 15.82 11.85 16.03
CA SER A 180 14.86 12.50 15.15
C SER A 180 15.04 12.04 13.71
N VAL A 181 16.29 11.96 13.23
CA VAL A 181 16.61 11.42 11.89
C VAL A 181 16.07 10.00 11.75
N GLY A 182 16.34 9.12 12.73
CA GLY A 182 15.84 7.75 12.73
C GLY A 182 14.31 7.66 12.77
N ALA A 183 13.60 8.61 13.38
CA ALA A 183 12.14 8.65 13.36
C ALA A 183 11.58 9.04 12.00
N ILE A 184 12.19 10.03 11.33
CA ILE A 184 11.80 10.45 9.98
C ILE A 184 12.02 9.30 8.98
N LEU A 185 13.19 8.65 9.05
CA LEU A 185 13.52 7.50 8.18
C LEU A 185 12.50 6.36 8.31
N ARG A 186 12.04 6.03 9.52
CA ARG A 186 10.99 5.02 9.71
C ARG A 186 9.66 5.42 9.07
N GLY A 187 9.31 6.71 9.11
CA GLY A 187 8.14 7.23 8.41
C GLY A 187 8.25 7.06 6.89
N LEU A 188 9.44 7.30 6.32
CA LEU A 188 9.69 7.11 4.89
C LEU A 188 9.58 5.63 4.46
N ILE A 189 10.06 4.70 5.28
CA ILE A 189 9.95 3.25 5.00
C ILE A 189 8.48 2.83 4.87
N GLU A 190 7.59 3.33 5.73
CA GLU A 190 6.16 3.03 5.63
C GLU A 190 5.56 3.54 4.32
N LEU A 191 5.97 4.74 3.89
CA LEU A 191 5.53 5.34 2.64
C LEU A 191 6.02 4.55 1.42
N GLU A 192 7.26 4.08 1.44
CA GLU A 192 7.83 3.20 0.40
C GLU A 192 7.08 1.87 0.30
N ASN A 193 6.80 1.24 1.44
CA ASN A 193 6.03 -0.02 1.49
C ASN A 193 4.65 0.12 0.83
N GLN A 194 4.06 1.33 0.88
CA GLN A 194 2.77 1.65 0.25
C GLN A 194 2.89 2.11 -1.22
N GLY A 195 4.11 2.15 -1.76
CA GLY A 195 4.41 2.51 -3.16
C GLY A 195 4.74 3.98 -3.38
N GLY A 196 5.18 4.71 -2.34
CA GLY A 196 5.58 6.12 -2.44
C GLY A 196 6.67 6.40 -3.47
N GLU A 197 7.54 5.43 -3.78
CA GLU A 197 8.57 5.54 -4.83
C GLU A 197 7.99 5.78 -6.23
N ARG A 198 6.73 5.40 -6.48
CA ARG A 198 6.06 5.68 -7.76
C ARG A 198 5.45 7.08 -7.81
N PHE A 199 5.14 7.63 -6.64
CA PHE A 199 4.50 8.93 -6.49
C PHE A 199 5.53 10.07 -6.46
N PHE A 200 6.70 9.86 -5.86
CA PHE A 200 7.77 10.84 -5.87
C PHE A 200 8.71 10.65 -7.06
N GLY A 201 8.85 11.68 -7.88
CA GLY A 201 9.73 11.67 -9.04
C GLY A 201 9.28 12.65 -10.12
N GLU A 202 9.97 12.58 -11.26
CA GLU A 202 9.72 13.49 -12.38
C GLU A 202 9.19 12.76 -13.63
N PRO A 203 8.45 13.46 -14.51
CA PRO A 203 8.05 14.86 -14.36
C PRO A 203 6.92 15.03 -13.34
N ALA A 204 7.07 16.05 -12.49
CA ALA A 204 6.03 16.44 -11.56
C ALA A 204 4.77 16.92 -12.30
N PHE A 205 3.63 16.59 -11.72
CA PHE A 205 2.33 16.92 -12.28
C PHE A 205 2.06 18.43 -12.24
N ASP A 206 1.46 18.95 -13.31
CA ASP A 206 1.04 20.35 -13.43
C ASP A 206 -0.48 20.42 -13.35
N ILE A 207 -1.00 21.08 -12.33
CA ILE A 207 -2.44 21.21 -12.08
C ILE A 207 -3.21 21.85 -13.24
N ASN A 208 -2.54 22.67 -14.06
CA ASN A 208 -3.16 23.29 -15.22
C ASN A 208 -3.56 22.26 -16.29
N ASP A 209 -2.92 21.09 -16.33
CA ASP A 209 -3.26 20.05 -17.29
C ASP A 209 -4.64 19.44 -17.06
N TRP A 210 -5.18 19.52 -15.83
CA TRP A 210 -6.56 19.12 -15.53
C TRP A 210 -7.62 20.12 -15.99
N ILE A 211 -7.23 21.33 -16.42
CA ILE A 211 -8.15 22.42 -16.76
C ILE A 211 -8.32 22.55 -18.29
N ASN A 212 -7.81 21.56 -19.04
CA ASN A 212 -7.91 21.55 -20.49
C ASN A 212 -9.33 21.26 -21.00
N LEU A 213 -9.60 21.74 -22.21
CA LEU A 213 -10.82 21.46 -22.97
C LEU A 213 -10.48 20.66 -24.24
N ASP A 214 -11.43 19.86 -24.72
CA ASP A 214 -11.31 19.20 -26.03
C ASP A 214 -11.53 20.20 -27.19
N LYS A 215 -11.40 19.70 -28.43
CA LYS A 215 -11.56 20.51 -29.64
C LYS A 215 -12.99 21.05 -29.83
N GLU A 216 -13.97 20.47 -29.15
CA GLU A 216 -15.38 20.86 -29.20
C GLU A 216 -15.74 21.81 -28.03
N GLY A 217 -14.77 22.17 -27.18
CA GLY A 217 -14.94 23.04 -26.02
C GLY A 217 -15.50 22.34 -24.79
N ARG A 218 -15.57 21.00 -24.78
CA ARG A 218 -15.99 20.20 -23.62
C ARG A 218 -14.84 20.04 -22.64
N GLY A 219 -15.14 20.03 -21.35
CA GLY A 219 -14.15 19.82 -20.30
C GLY A 219 -13.69 18.37 -20.25
N TYR A 220 -12.39 18.12 -20.14
CA TYR A 220 -11.89 16.76 -19.92
C TYR A 220 -12.37 16.21 -18.57
N ILE A 221 -12.75 14.94 -18.57
CA ILE A 221 -13.01 14.16 -17.37
C ILE A 221 -11.73 13.40 -17.02
N ASN A 222 -11.05 13.87 -15.97
CA ASN A 222 -9.84 13.28 -15.41
C ASN A 222 -10.25 12.21 -14.40
N ILE A 223 -9.86 10.96 -14.64
CA ILE A 223 -10.19 9.82 -13.78
C ILE A 223 -8.92 9.31 -13.15
N LEU A 224 -8.82 9.40 -11.82
CA LEU A 224 -7.79 8.72 -11.06
C LEU A 224 -8.23 7.29 -10.77
N GLU A 225 -7.45 6.31 -11.22
CA GLU A 225 -7.60 4.91 -10.84
C GLU A 225 -7.21 4.74 -9.36
N SER A 226 -8.21 4.53 -8.50
CA SER A 226 -8.01 4.49 -7.05
C SER A 226 -8.27 3.12 -6.42
N VAL A 227 -8.62 2.09 -7.21
CA VAL A 227 -8.93 0.74 -6.71
C VAL A 227 -7.76 0.14 -5.91
N LYS A 228 -6.54 0.29 -6.41
CA LYS A 228 -5.31 -0.12 -5.71
C LYS A 228 -4.88 0.91 -4.68
N LEU A 229 -4.96 2.19 -5.04
CA LEU A 229 -4.49 3.30 -4.19
C LEU A 229 -5.17 3.33 -2.83
N ILE A 230 -6.45 2.97 -2.76
CA ILE A 230 -7.18 3.02 -1.49
C ILE A 230 -6.75 1.94 -0.50
N GLN A 231 -6.03 0.92 -0.97
CA GLN A 231 -5.39 -0.08 -0.11
C GLN A 231 -4.07 0.46 0.50
N SER A 232 -3.60 1.61 0.02
CA SER A 232 -2.45 2.37 0.51
C SER A 232 -2.94 3.70 1.17
N PRO A 233 -3.56 3.65 2.36
CA PRO A 233 -4.25 4.80 2.95
C PRO A 233 -3.31 5.99 3.25
N THR A 234 -2.06 5.73 3.61
CA THR A 234 -1.06 6.79 3.81
C THR A 234 -0.76 7.47 2.48
N LEU A 235 -0.45 6.70 1.43
CA LEU A 235 -0.18 7.27 0.10
C LEU A 235 -1.38 8.04 -0.46
N TYR A 236 -2.60 7.52 -0.27
CA TYR A 236 -3.82 8.22 -0.66
C TYR A 236 -3.97 9.56 0.08
N ALA A 237 -3.73 9.60 1.39
CA ALA A 237 -3.78 10.83 2.17
C ALA A 237 -2.70 11.85 1.73
N PHE A 238 -1.48 11.37 1.43
CA PHE A 238 -0.40 12.19 0.87
C PHE A 238 -0.83 12.85 -0.45
N PHE A 239 -1.28 12.04 -1.41
CA PHE A 239 -1.77 12.54 -2.70
C PHE A 239 -2.88 13.57 -2.52
N MET A 240 -3.89 13.24 -1.71
CA MET A 240 -5.06 14.08 -1.50
C MET A 240 -4.69 15.45 -0.92
N LEU A 241 -3.83 15.47 0.10
CA LEU A 241 -3.45 16.73 0.73
C LEU A 241 -2.52 17.57 -0.14
N TRP A 242 -1.58 16.93 -0.82
CA TRP A 242 -0.74 17.59 -1.81
C TRP A 242 -1.58 18.22 -2.92
N MET A 243 -2.48 17.47 -3.54
CA MET A 243 -3.34 17.95 -4.62
C MET A 243 -4.21 19.14 -4.17
N LEU A 244 -4.80 19.06 -2.97
CA LEU A 244 -5.55 20.16 -2.38
C LEU A 244 -4.69 21.41 -2.13
N THR A 245 -3.44 21.21 -1.72
CA THR A 245 -2.48 22.30 -1.49
C THR A 245 -2.03 22.92 -2.81
N GLU A 246 -1.66 22.12 -3.80
CA GLU A 246 -1.32 22.57 -5.16
C GLU A 246 -2.46 23.38 -5.79
N LEU A 247 -3.70 22.91 -5.68
CA LEU A 247 -4.86 23.68 -6.14
C LEU A 247 -4.96 25.03 -5.44
N TYR A 248 -4.76 25.07 -4.12
CA TYR A 248 -4.83 26.31 -3.38
C TYR A 248 -3.69 27.27 -3.76
N GLU A 249 -2.48 26.79 -3.96
CA GLU A 249 -1.31 27.63 -4.21
C GLU A 249 -1.22 28.11 -5.65
N LYS A 250 -1.49 27.23 -6.62
CA LYS A 250 -1.35 27.53 -8.06
C LYS A 250 -2.56 28.23 -8.66
N MET A 251 -3.77 27.95 -8.16
CA MET A 251 -4.97 28.51 -8.79
C MET A 251 -5.21 29.95 -8.34
N PRO A 252 -5.44 30.90 -9.28
CA PRO A 252 -5.67 32.28 -8.91
C PRO A 252 -7.03 32.44 -8.23
N GLU A 253 -7.09 33.34 -7.27
CA GLU A 253 -8.38 33.77 -6.72
C GLU A 253 -9.20 34.47 -7.80
N VAL A 254 -10.45 34.06 -7.91
CA VAL A 254 -11.44 34.58 -8.82
C VAL A 254 -12.73 34.82 -8.03
N GLY A 255 -13.36 35.97 -8.27
CA GLY A 255 -14.65 36.28 -7.67
C GLY A 255 -15.77 35.38 -8.21
N ASP A 256 -16.99 35.91 -8.23
CA ASP A 256 -18.13 35.17 -8.75
C ASP A 256 -17.98 34.89 -10.25
N CYS A 257 -17.85 33.61 -10.59
CA CYS A 257 -17.71 33.13 -11.96
C CYS A 257 -19.05 32.58 -12.50
N SER A 258 -19.28 32.67 -13.81
CA SER A 258 -20.49 32.14 -14.46
C SER A 258 -20.58 30.60 -14.43
N LYS A 259 -19.43 29.94 -14.28
CA LYS A 259 -19.25 28.50 -14.11
C LYS A 259 -17.92 28.21 -13.36
N PRO A 260 -17.75 27.02 -12.77
CA PRO A 260 -16.48 26.64 -12.14
C PRO A 260 -15.37 26.47 -13.17
N LYS A 261 -14.12 26.59 -12.73
CA LYS A 261 -12.93 26.26 -13.54
C LYS A 261 -12.64 24.75 -13.55
N LEU A 262 -12.96 24.06 -12.45
CA LEU A 262 -12.71 22.64 -12.26
C LEU A 262 -13.66 22.12 -11.18
N VAL A 263 -14.13 20.87 -11.31
CA VAL A 263 -14.97 20.21 -10.30
C VAL A 263 -14.38 18.86 -9.90
N PHE A 264 -14.23 18.64 -8.59
CA PHE A 264 -13.77 17.38 -8.02
C PHE A 264 -14.93 16.52 -7.51
N PHE A 265 -14.89 15.22 -7.79
CA PHE A 265 -15.74 14.22 -7.18
C PHE A 265 -14.87 13.19 -6.44
N PHE A 266 -15.11 13.06 -5.13
CA PHE A 266 -14.47 12.06 -4.28
C PHE A 266 -15.46 10.94 -4.00
N ASP A 267 -15.36 9.85 -4.77
CA ASP A 267 -16.13 8.63 -4.47
C ASP A 267 -15.62 7.98 -3.19
N GLU A 268 -16.54 7.38 -2.44
CA GLU A 268 -16.29 6.82 -1.11
C GLU A 268 -15.51 7.76 -0.18
N ALA A 269 -15.96 9.02 -0.11
CA ALA A 269 -15.35 10.09 0.66
C ALA A 269 -15.12 9.76 2.14
N HIS A 270 -15.86 8.80 2.71
CA HIS A 270 -15.62 8.31 4.07
C HIS A 270 -14.19 7.78 4.27
N LEU A 271 -13.57 7.23 3.22
CA LEU A 271 -12.20 6.70 3.23
C LEU A 271 -11.16 7.82 3.32
N LEU A 272 -11.53 9.05 2.94
CA LEU A 272 -10.68 10.22 3.16
C LEU A 272 -10.61 10.59 4.65
N PHE A 273 -11.72 10.44 5.39
CA PHE A 273 -11.85 11.03 6.72
C PHE A 273 -11.70 10.05 7.89
N ALA A 274 -11.96 8.75 7.69
CA ALA A 274 -12.11 7.77 8.78
C ALA A 274 -10.87 7.64 9.69
N GLU A 275 -9.67 7.78 9.14
CA GLU A 275 -8.41 7.59 9.88
C GLU A 275 -7.47 8.81 9.78
N MET A 276 -7.99 9.96 9.32
CA MET A 276 -7.16 11.14 9.11
C MET A 276 -6.78 11.78 10.48
N PRO A 277 -5.47 11.94 10.78
CA PRO A 277 -5.01 12.73 11.92
C PRO A 277 -5.68 14.10 11.98
N ARG A 278 -6.01 14.58 13.20
CA ARG A 278 -6.73 15.85 13.39
C ARG A 278 -6.08 17.03 12.67
N VAL A 279 -4.75 17.10 12.68
CA VAL A 279 -4.00 18.19 12.03
C VAL A 279 -4.22 18.20 10.51
N LEU A 280 -4.24 17.02 9.90
CA LEU A 280 -4.50 16.85 8.47
C LEU A 280 -5.95 17.17 8.14
N LEU A 281 -6.89 16.72 8.97
CA LEU A 281 -8.31 17.03 8.81
C LEU A 281 -8.58 18.54 8.84
N GLN A 282 -7.95 19.26 9.77
CA GLN A 282 -8.08 20.72 9.86
C GLN A 282 -7.58 21.43 8.59
N LYS A 283 -6.50 20.92 7.98
CA LYS A 283 -6.01 21.46 6.71
C LYS A 283 -6.99 21.17 5.56
N VAL A 284 -7.56 19.97 5.49
CA VAL A 284 -8.62 19.66 4.49
C VAL A 284 -9.82 20.59 4.65
N ILE A 285 -10.30 20.81 5.88
CA ILE A 285 -11.39 21.76 6.18
C ILE A 285 -11.03 23.16 5.68
N GLN A 286 -9.81 23.63 5.98
CA GLN A 286 -9.35 24.94 5.54
C GLN A 286 -9.32 25.04 4.02
N VAL A 287 -8.76 24.04 3.33
CA VAL A 287 -8.67 24.07 1.86
C VAL A 287 -10.06 24.05 1.24
N VAL A 288 -10.97 23.18 1.69
CA VAL A 288 -12.36 23.14 1.18
C VAL A 288 -13.04 24.49 1.32
N LYS A 289 -12.83 25.22 2.42
CA LYS A 289 -13.37 26.59 2.60
C LYS A 289 -12.78 27.59 1.60
N LEU A 290 -11.49 27.47 1.28
CA LEU A 290 -10.75 28.45 0.49
C LEU A 290 -10.86 28.23 -1.02
N ILE A 291 -10.89 26.99 -1.51
CA ILE A 291 -10.90 26.69 -2.96
C ILE A 291 -12.16 27.21 -3.68
N ARG A 292 -13.22 27.53 -2.95
CA ARG A 292 -14.40 28.20 -3.51
C ARG A 292 -14.04 29.53 -4.19
N SER A 293 -13.19 30.34 -3.56
CA SER A 293 -12.71 31.62 -4.13
C SER A 293 -11.76 31.43 -5.31
N LYS A 294 -11.44 30.19 -5.68
CA LYS A 294 -10.65 29.85 -6.88
C LYS A 294 -11.55 29.26 -7.98
N ALA A 295 -12.87 29.35 -7.81
CA ALA A 295 -13.91 28.77 -8.68
C ALA A 295 -13.78 27.24 -8.85
N ILE A 296 -13.38 26.54 -7.79
CA ILE A 296 -13.29 25.08 -7.77
C ILE A 296 -14.48 24.49 -7.02
N GLY A 297 -15.20 23.56 -7.64
CA GLY A 297 -16.25 22.78 -7.00
C GLY A 297 -15.70 21.49 -6.39
N VAL A 298 -16.26 21.06 -5.26
CA VAL A 298 -15.92 19.77 -4.63
C VAL A 298 -17.21 19.07 -4.23
N TYR A 299 -17.33 17.81 -4.63
CA TYR A 299 -18.50 16.99 -4.37
C TYR A 299 -18.03 15.72 -3.67
N PHE A 300 -18.51 15.52 -2.44
CA PHE A 300 -18.23 14.30 -1.68
C PHE A 300 -19.35 13.31 -1.92
N ILE A 301 -18.98 12.06 -2.22
CA ILE A 301 -19.92 10.97 -2.41
C ILE A 301 -19.68 9.97 -1.30
N SER A 302 -20.69 9.75 -0.46
CA SER A 302 -20.57 8.88 0.71
C SER A 302 -21.80 8.03 0.92
N GLN A 303 -21.72 7.07 1.83
CA GLN A 303 -22.87 6.24 2.18
C GLN A 303 -23.87 7.03 3.03
N SER A 304 -23.36 7.83 3.96
CA SER A 304 -24.15 8.70 4.84
C SER A 304 -23.51 10.09 4.95
N PRO A 305 -24.31 11.15 5.17
CA PRO A 305 -23.76 12.44 5.57
C PRO A 305 -22.88 12.34 6.82
N SER A 306 -23.20 11.45 7.77
CA SER A 306 -22.46 11.28 9.02
C SER A 306 -21.03 10.77 8.85
N ASP A 307 -20.65 10.33 7.65
CA ASP A 307 -19.27 9.90 7.36
C ASP A 307 -18.34 11.09 7.07
N ILE A 308 -18.91 12.29 6.92
CA ILE A 308 -18.20 13.52 6.60
C ILE A 308 -18.19 14.41 7.86
N PRO A 309 -17.06 15.03 8.22
CA PRO A 309 -17.00 15.95 9.36
C PRO A 309 -17.96 17.13 9.23
N ASP A 310 -18.61 17.51 10.33
CA ASP A 310 -19.64 18.58 10.34
C ASP A 310 -19.13 19.91 9.76
N GLU A 311 -17.87 20.25 10.02
CA GLU A 311 -17.24 21.47 9.48
C GLU A 311 -17.14 21.47 7.95
N VAL A 312 -16.93 20.29 7.35
CA VAL A 312 -16.92 20.09 5.89
C VAL A 312 -18.35 20.07 5.38
N LEU A 313 -19.25 19.31 6.03
CA LEU A 313 -20.68 19.24 5.67
C LEU A 313 -21.33 20.62 5.61
N ALA A 314 -20.95 21.54 6.51
CA ALA A 314 -21.43 22.91 6.53
C ALA A 314 -21.04 23.72 5.28
N GLN A 315 -20.01 23.31 4.55
CA GLN A 315 -19.60 23.94 3.28
C GLN A 315 -20.33 23.34 2.07
N LEU A 316 -20.96 22.17 2.20
CA LEU A 316 -21.61 21.44 1.10
C LEU A 316 -23.04 21.95 0.91
N SER A 317 -23.20 22.86 -0.04
CA SER A 317 -24.47 23.59 -0.20
C SER A 317 -25.45 22.88 -1.14
N ASN A 318 -24.96 22.14 -2.14
CA ASN A 318 -25.79 21.34 -3.04
C ASN A 318 -25.94 19.91 -2.50
N ARG A 319 -27.17 19.44 -2.23
CA ARG A 319 -27.42 18.17 -1.55
C ARG A 319 -28.29 17.24 -2.37
N ILE A 320 -27.83 16.00 -2.53
CA ILE A 320 -28.56 14.91 -3.17
C ILE A 320 -28.46 13.68 -2.26
N GLN A 321 -29.59 13.27 -1.68
CA GLN A 321 -29.69 12.12 -0.80
C GLN A 321 -30.50 11.02 -1.47
N HIS A 322 -29.84 9.95 -1.87
CA HIS A 322 -30.47 8.70 -2.27
C HIS A 322 -30.95 7.91 -1.04
N ALA A 323 -31.66 6.82 -1.30
CA ALA A 323 -32.19 5.95 -0.24
C ALA A 323 -31.12 5.57 0.79
N LEU A 324 -31.49 5.60 2.07
CA LEU A 324 -30.73 5.02 3.18
C LEU A 324 -31.52 3.83 3.71
N ARG A 325 -30.80 2.78 4.09
CA ARG A 325 -31.40 1.61 4.74
C ARG A 325 -31.09 1.70 6.23
N ALA A 326 -32.13 1.73 7.07
CA ALA A 326 -31.96 1.85 8.51
C ALA A 326 -32.55 0.64 9.24
N TYR A 327 -31.67 -0.24 9.71
CA TYR A 327 -32.00 -1.41 10.52
C TYR A 327 -31.42 -1.33 11.93
N THR A 328 -30.38 -0.52 12.12
CA THR A 328 -29.69 -0.31 13.39
C THR A 328 -29.95 1.10 13.95
N PRO A 329 -29.77 1.31 15.27
CA PRO A 329 -29.87 2.65 15.86
C PRO A 329 -28.91 3.68 15.24
N LYS A 330 -27.71 3.22 14.83
CA LYS A 330 -26.73 4.07 14.14
C LYS A 330 -27.27 4.55 12.80
N GLU A 331 -27.86 3.65 12.00
CA GLU A 331 -28.43 4.00 10.70
C GLU A 331 -29.68 4.88 10.84
N GLN A 332 -30.52 4.64 11.85
CA GLN A 332 -31.66 5.52 12.15
C GLN A 332 -31.22 6.95 12.50
N LYS A 333 -30.12 7.08 13.26
CA LYS A 333 -29.50 8.38 13.53
C LYS A 333 -29.01 9.03 12.23
N ALA A 334 -28.35 8.26 11.36
CA ALA A 334 -27.90 8.76 10.05
C ALA A 334 -29.07 9.24 9.16
N VAL A 335 -30.19 8.52 9.12
CA VAL A 335 -31.41 8.95 8.41
C VAL A 335 -31.94 10.27 8.98
N ARG A 336 -31.99 10.41 10.31
CA ARG A 336 -32.42 11.65 10.96
C ARG A 336 -31.50 12.82 10.64
N THR A 337 -30.19 12.63 10.78
CA THR A 337 -29.19 13.65 10.44
C THR A 337 -29.30 14.05 8.97
N ALA A 338 -29.46 13.10 8.05
CA ALA A 338 -29.64 13.39 6.64
C ALA A 338 -30.88 14.27 6.39
N ALA A 339 -32.01 13.94 7.00
CA ALA A 339 -33.25 14.71 6.89
C ALA A 339 -33.11 16.15 7.43
N GLU A 340 -32.45 16.31 8.58
CA GLU A 340 -32.22 17.61 9.22
C GLU A 340 -31.32 18.55 8.41
N THR A 341 -30.54 18.01 7.46
CA THR A 341 -29.65 18.83 6.63
C THR A 341 -30.33 19.53 5.46
N PHE A 342 -31.59 19.21 5.20
CA PHE A 342 -32.35 19.79 4.09
C PHE A 342 -33.14 21.02 4.52
N ARG A 343 -33.34 21.94 3.57
CA ARG A 343 -34.36 22.98 3.74
C ARG A 343 -35.75 22.32 3.77
N PRO A 344 -36.57 22.52 4.81
CA PRO A 344 -37.86 21.87 4.94
C PRO A 344 -38.80 22.17 3.78
N ASN A 345 -39.60 21.17 3.40
CA ASN A 345 -40.70 21.30 2.47
C ASN A 345 -42.00 20.86 3.18
N PRO A 346 -43.02 21.74 3.31
CA PRO A 346 -44.29 21.39 3.96
C PRO A 346 -45.01 20.18 3.34
N ASP A 347 -44.77 19.90 2.06
CA ASP A 347 -45.42 18.82 1.32
C ASP A 347 -44.69 17.47 1.45
N ILE A 348 -43.51 17.44 2.10
CA ILE A 348 -42.66 16.24 2.19
C ILE A 348 -42.19 16.05 3.64
N ASP A 349 -42.62 14.96 4.28
CA ASP A 349 -41.91 14.44 5.44
C ASP A 349 -40.56 13.88 4.99
N THR A 350 -39.50 14.68 5.17
CA THR A 350 -38.16 14.36 4.70
C THR A 350 -37.62 13.10 5.38
N LEU A 351 -37.92 12.89 6.66
CA LEU A 351 -37.45 11.73 7.43
C LEU A 351 -38.09 10.45 6.90
N GLN A 352 -39.41 10.47 6.71
CA GLN A 352 -40.14 9.34 6.15
C GLN A 352 -39.70 9.08 4.70
N ALA A 353 -39.61 10.12 3.88
CA ALA A 353 -39.30 10.00 2.46
C ALA A 353 -37.95 9.32 2.19
N ILE A 354 -36.90 9.61 2.98
CA ILE A 354 -35.56 8.97 2.82
C ILE A 354 -35.65 7.44 2.84
N SER A 355 -36.52 6.88 3.70
CA SER A 355 -36.67 5.44 3.87
C SER A 355 -37.52 4.79 2.77
N GLU A 356 -38.33 5.58 2.08
CA GLU A 356 -39.25 5.15 1.02
C GLU A 356 -38.69 5.33 -0.39
N LEU A 357 -37.52 5.96 -0.52
CA LEU A 357 -36.87 6.20 -1.82
C LEU A 357 -36.58 4.88 -2.54
N SER A 358 -36.98 4.84 -3.81
CA SER A 358 -36.62 3.75 -4.71
C SER A 358 -35.21 3.95 -5.32
N THR A 359 -34.68 2.92 -5.97
CA THR A 359 -33.39 3.04 -6.67
C THR A 359 -33.49 4.05 -7.81
N GLY A 360 -32.51 4.97 -7.88
CA GLY A 360 -32.51 6.06 -8.86
C GLY A 360 -33.41 7.24 -8.47
N GLU A 361 -34.07 7.19 -7.32
CA GLU A 361 -34.83 8.28 -6.73
C GLU A 361 -34.02 8.93 -5.60
N ALA A 362 -34.15 10.25 -5.46
CA ALA A 362 -33.42 11.01 -4.44
C ALA A 362 -34.25 12.16 -3.87
N LEU A 363 -33.89 12.58 -2.65
CA LEU A 363 -34.21 13.89 -2.11
C LEU A 363 -33.14 14.88 -2.53
N ILE A 364 -33.55 16.00 -3.11
CA ILE A 364 -32.68 16.95 -3.79
C ILE A 364 -32.94 18.37 -3.28
N SER A 365 -31.88 19.07 -2.91
CA SER A 365 -31.88 20.50 -2.60
C SER A 365 -30.63 21.11 -3.21
N LEU A 366 -30.81 21.77 -4.35
CA LEU A 366 -29.76 22.51 -5.05
C LEU A 366 -29.91 24.01 -4.77
N LEU A 367 -28.83 24.76 -4.97
CA LEU A 367 -28.85 26.20 -4.75
C LEU A 367 -29.66 26.96 -5.80
N GLN A 368 -30.36 27.98 -5.34
CA GLN A 368 -31.08 28.97 -6.15
C GLN A 368 -30.13 30.12 -6.59
N PRO A 369 -30.55 31.00 -7.53
CA PRO A 369 -29.74 32.13 -7.98
C PRO A 369 -29.28 33.09 -6.89
N ASP A 370 -30.03 33.19 -5.79
CA ASP A 370 -29.69 34.01 -4.63
C ASP A 370 -28.70 33.32 -3.66
N GLY A 371 -28.27 32.10 -3.99
CA GLY A 371 -27.39 31.28 -3.15
C GLY A 371 -28.08 30.57 -2.00
N SER A 372 -29.41 30.70 -1.86
CA SER A 372 -30.17 29.97 -0.85
C SER A 372 -30.49 28.53 -1.31
N PRO A 373 -30.51 27.53 -0.41
CA PRO A 373 -30.96 26.20 -0.76
C PRO A 373 -32.44 26.19 -1.19
N ALA A 374 -32.74 25.51 -2.29
CA ALA A 374 -34.13 25.21 -2.64
C ALA A 374 -34.77 24.29 -1.58
N MET A 375 -36.09 24.37 -1.42
CA MET A 375 -36.82 23.39 -0.60
C MET A 375 -36.55 21.98 -1.14
N VAL A 376 -36.43 21.01 -0.24
CA VAL A 376 -36.17 19.62 -0.64
C VAL A 376 -37.28 19.08 -1.54
N GLN A 377 -36.90 18.38 -2.60
CA GLN A 377 -37.81 17.75 -3.55
C GLN A 377 -37.47 16.27 -3.68
N ARG A 378 -38.50 15.42 -3.80
CA ARG A 378 -38.36 14.01 -4.17
C ARG A 378 -38.45 13.89 -5.70
N ALA A 379 -37.45 13.27 -6.34
CA ALA A 379 -37.37 13.17 -7.79
C ALA A 379 -36.51 12.00 -8.27
N TYR A 380 -36.70 11.60 -9.53
CA TYR A 380 -35.85 10.62 -10.19
C TYR A 380 -34.64 11.30 -10.83
N ILE A 381 -33.47 10.70 -10.64
CA ILE A 381 -32.23 11.15 -11.27
C ILE A 381 -32.27 10.83 -12.77
N LEU A 382 -31.76 11.74 -13.60
CA LEU A 382 -31.62 11.54 -15.03
C LEU A 382 -30.74 10.30 -15.33
N PRO A 383 -30.96 9.53 -16.42
CA PRO A 383 -29.98 8.52 -16.83
C PRO A 383 -28.69 9.16 -17.36
N PRO A 384 -27.52 8.50 -17.30
CA PRO A 384 -26.30 8.98 -17.95
C PRO A 384 -26.36 8.76 -19.48
N GLN A 385 -25.68 9.61 -20.26
CA GLN A 385 -25.52 9.47 -21.71
C GLN A 385 -24.35 8.56 -22.08
N SER A 386 -23.40 8.34 -21.15
CA SER A 386 -22.24 7.48 -21.36
C SER A 386 -22.50 6.02 -21.00
N TYR A 387 -21.51 5.17 -21.28
CA TYR A 387 -21.55 3.77 -20.91
C TYR A 387 -21.60 3.56 -19.38
N MET A 388 -22.52 2.69 -18.96
CA MET A 388 -22.69 2.29 -17.56
C MET A 388 -21.86 1.04 -17.27
N GLY A 389 -20.59 1.24 -16.94
CA GLY A 389 -19.71 0.16 -16.49
C GLY A 389 -18.23 0.51 -16.66
N ALA A 390 -17.37 -0.46 -16.36
CA ALA A 390 -15.96 -0.40 -16.68
C ALA A 390 -15.74 -0.64 -18.18
N ILE A 391 -14.74 0.02 -18.75
CA ILE A 391 -14.26 -0.28 -20.11
C ILE A 391 -13.29 -1.46 -20.08
N ALA A 392 -13.09 -2.08 -21.24
CA ALA A 392 -12.06 -3.10 -21.41
C ALA A 392 -10.65 -2.47 -21.34
N ASP A 393 -9.67 -3.23 -20.85
CA ASP A 393 -8.31 -2.71 -20.62
C ASP A 393 -7.60 -2.28 -21.93
N ASP A 394 -7.90 -2.94 -23.06
CA ASP A 394 -7.38 -2.55 -24.37
C ASP A 394 -7.91 -1.18 -24.83
N VAL A 395 -9.20 -0.91 -24.62
CA VAL A 395 -9.81 0.40 -24.89
C VAL A 395 -9.15 1.47 -24.03
N ARG A 396 -8.95 1.18 -22.73
CA ARG A 396 -8.25 2.08 -21.81
C ARG A 396 -6.84 2.40 -22.29
N GLN A 397 -6.06 1.39 -22.67
CA GLN A 397 -4.69 1.57 -23.15
C GLN A 397 -4.65 2.37 -24.47
N SER A 398 -5.60 2.18 -25.38
CA SER A 398 -5.70 3.02 -26.59
C SER A 398 -5.87 4.51 -26.23
N ILE A 399 -6.79 4.82 -25.31
CA ILE A 399 -7.04 6.20 -24.87
C ILE A 399 -5.80 6.81 -24.22
N ILE A 400 -5.08 6.06 -23.38
CA ILE A 400 -3.83 6.50 -22.75
C ILE A 400 -2.79 6.80 -23.83
N ASN A 401 -2.51 5.85 -24.72
CA ASN A 401 -1.44 5.99 -25.73
C ASN A 401 -1.69 7.11 -26.74
N GLU A 402 -2.95 7.39 -27.06
CA GLU A 402 -3.34 8.48 -27.96
C GLU A 402 -3.38 9.85 -27.27
N GLY A 403 -3.42 9.87 -25.93
CA GLY A 403 -3.55 11.06 -25.11
C GLY A 403 -2.30 11.95 -25.13
N ALA A 404 -2.50 13.27 -25.15
CA ALA A 404 -1.40 14.23 -25.09
C ALA A 404 -0.56 14.12 -23.80
N MET A 405 -1.17 13.63 -22.72
CA MET A 405 -0.53 13.44 -21.42
C MET A 405 0.52 12.32 -21.45
N GLU A 406 0.42 11.36 -22.37
CA GLU A 406 1.40 10.27 -22.47
C GLU A 406 2.79 10.80 -22.81
N LYS A 407 2.86 11.76 -23.73
CA LYS A 407 4.11 12.40 -24.12
C LYS A 407 4.78 13.13 -22.94
N LYS A 408 3.99 13.67 -22.01
CA LYS A 408 4.49 14.44 -20.87
C LYS A 408 4.83 13.54 -19.69
N TYR A 409 3.94 12.63 -19.30
CA TYR A 409 4.01 11.90 -18.03
C TYR A 409 4.35 10.40 -18.16
N GLY A 410 4.25 9.83 -19.36
CA GLY A 410 4.40 8.39 -19.58
C GLY A 410 5.77 7.84 -19.20
N LYS A 411 6.83 8.66 -19.32
CA LYS A 411 8.20 8.27 -18.94
C LYS A 411 8.66 9.02 -17.71
N THR A 412 9.31 8.30 -16.81
CA THR A 412 10.08 8.89 -15.70
C THR A 412 11.29 9.63 -16.24
N VAL A 413 11.62 10.75 -15.60
CA VAL A 413 12.89 11.47 -15.80
C VAL A 413 13.72 11.28 -14.54
N ASP A 414 14.96 10.84 -14.71
CA ASP A 414 15.94 10.65 -13.63
C ASP A 414 16.99 11.76 -13.77
N ASN A 415 16.77 12.87 -13.07
CA ASN A 415 17.68 14.01 -13.04
C ASN A 415 18.67 13.83 -11.89
N GLU A 416 19.86 14.43 -12.02
CA GLU A 416 20.85 14.45 -10.95
C GLU A 416 20.27 15.13 -9.70
N SER A 417 20.34 14.44 -8.57
CA SER A 417 19.68 14.81 -7.33
C SER A 417 20.62 14.72 -6.13
N ALA A 418 20.11 15.01 -4.93
CA ALA A 418 20.88 14.90 -3.70
C ALA A 418 21.48 13.50 -3.49
N TYR A 419 20.82 12.42 -3.94
CA TYR A 419 21.35 11.07 -3.80
C TYR A 419 22.64 10.86 -4.60
N GLU A 420 22.63 11.19 -5.90
CA GLU A 420 23.81 11.05 -6.76
C GLU A 420 24.95 11.95 -6.28
N MET A 421 24.65 13.22 -5.99
CA MET A 421 25.64 14.21 -5.55
C MET A 421 26.33 13.84 -4.23
N LEU A 422 25.66 13.13 -3.33
CA LEU A 422 26.22 12.68 -2.05
C LEU A 422 27.00 11.38 -2.20
N THR A 423 26.53 10.46 -3.03
CA THR A 423 27.24 9.21 -3.36
C THR A 423 28.58 9.52 -4.02
N ASP A 424 28.59 10.37 -5.05
CA ASP A 424 29.81 10.78 -5.77
C ASP A 424 30.85 11.46 -4.87
N LYS A 425 30.39 12.27 -3.91
CA LYS A 425 31.27 12.90 -2.91
C LYS A 425 31.85 11.89 -1.94
N SER A 426 31.12 10.84 -1.59
CA SER A 426 31.58 9.81 -0.66
C SER A 426 32.67 8.97 -1.35
N ASP A 427 32.40 8.54 -2.59
CA ASP A 427 33.38 7.83 -3.43
C ASP A 427 34.64 8.66 -3.70
N SER A 428 34.50 9.97 -3.90
CA SER A 428 35.65 10.88 -4.08
C SER A 428 36.49 11.02 -2.80
N ASN A 429 35.85 11.20 -1.64
CA ASN A 429 36.55 11.29 -0.35
C ASN A 429 37.23 9.98 0.03
N ASP A 430 36.61 8.82 -0.26
CA ASP A 430 37.20 7.51 0.02
C ASP A 430 38.41 7.25 -0.89
N ASN A 431 38.37 7.71 -2.15
CA ASN A 431 39.51 7.65 -3.05
C ASN A 431 40.65 8.61 -2.63
N GLU A 432 40.34 9.83 -2.19
CA GLU A 432 41.34 10.79 -1.68
C GLU A 432 41.95 10.35 -0.35
N ASN A 433 41.15 9.80 0.57
CA ASN A 433 41.64 9.24 1.83
C ASN A 433 42.51 8.00 1.60
N ASN A 434 42.16 7.14 0.63
CA ASN A 434 43.00 6.01 0.24
C ASN A 434 44.32 6.47 -0.42
N GLN A 435 44.30 7.56 -1.19
CA GLN A 435 45.50 8.15 -1.80
C GLN A 435 46.40 8.87 -0.77
N GLN A 436 45.82 9.57 0.21
CA GLN A 436 46.59 10.18 1.30
C GLN A 436 47.13 9.11 2.25
N ALA A 437 46.38 8.05 2.54
CA ALA A 437 46.88 6.91 3.31
C ALA A 437 48.05 6.21 2.59
N THR A 438 48.00 6.06 1.26
CA THR A 438 49.15 5.52 0.49
C THR A 438 50.34 6.48 0.44
N ALA A 439 50.12 7.80 0.36
CA ALA A 439 51.20 8.79 0.38
C ALA A 439 51.92 8.89 1.73
N VAL A 440 51.19 8.76 2.85
CA VAL A 440 51.79 8.73 4.20
C VAL A 440 52.61 7.45 4.43
N ILE A 441 52.18 6.32 3.84
CA ILE A 441 52.96 5.07 3.87
C ILE A 441 54.26 5.18 3.05
N ASP A 442 54.27 5.94 1.94
CA ASP A 442 55.47 6.18 1.13
C ASP A 442 56.46 7.17 1.80
N GLU A 443 55.99 8.19 2.53
CA GLU A 443 56.87 9.10 3.28
C GLU A 443 57.53 8.46 4.50
N ASP A 444 56.83 7.55 5.19
CA ASP A 444 57.40 6.79 6.32
C ASP A 444 58.34 5.66 5.85
N ALA A 445 58.13 5.11 4.66
CA ALA A 445 59.04 4.13 4.04
C ALA A 445 60.38 4.74 3.57
N PHE A 446 60.44 6.05 3.31
CA PHE A 446 61.64 6.73 2.82
C PHE A 446 62.60 7.22 3.94
N LYS A 447 62.23 7.07 5.21
CA LYS A 447 63.06 7.50 6.38
C LYS A 447 63.86 6.38 7.06
N ILE A 448 63.96 5.20 6.47
CA ILE A 448 64.79 4.12 6.98
C ILE A 448 65.86 3.78 5.94
N ASP A 449 67.01 4.44 6.00
CA ASP A 449 68.25 3.81 5.53
C ASP A 449 69.46 4.18 6.39
N ALA A 450 70.44 3.28 6.35
CA ALA A 450 71.79 3.32 6.88
C ALA A 450 72.01 2.79 8.32
N GLY A 451 71.93 1.46 8.49
CA GLY A 451 72.66 0.81 9.58
C GLY A 451 72.48 -0.70 9.69
N THR A 452 73.44 -1.45 9.14
CA THR A 452 73.69 -2.90 9.29
C THR A 452 72.72 -3.87 8.62
N GLY A 453 73.24 -4.55 7.60
CA GLY A 453 72.53 -5.54 6.81
C GLY A 453 72.18 -6.80 7.58
N ASN A 454 70.94 -7.24 7.38
CA ASN A 454 70.54 -8.63 7.40
C ASN A 454 69.66 -8.87 6.16
N GLN A 455 69.96 -9.92 5.41
CA GLN A 455 69.28 -10.31 4.16
C GLN A 455 67.85 -10.87 4.38
N GLN A 456 67.04 -10.21 5.22
CA GLN A 456 65.64 -10.62 5.49
C GLN A 456 64.58 -9.61 5.00
N THR A 457 64.98 -8.51 4.36
CA THR A 457 64.05 -7.40 4.06
C THR A 457 63.52 -7.33 2.64
N VAL A 458 63.97 -8.18 1.71
CA VAL A 458 63.42 -8.20 0.34
C VAL A 458 62.22 -9.14 0.20
N GLU A 459 62.15 -10.25 0.96
CA GLU A 459 60.98 -11.15 0.98
C GLU A 459 59.79 -10.55 1.75
N GLN A 460 60.02 -9.69 2.76
CA GLN A 460 58.92 -9.00 3.45
C GLN A 460 58.30 -7.87 2.61
N LEU A 461 59.08 -7.17 1.77
CA LEU A 461 58.54 -6.11 0.89
C LEU A 461 57.80 -6.66 -0.34
N GLN A 462 58.13 -7.88 -0.80
CA GLN A 462 57.30 -8.62 -1.77
C GLN A 462 56.04 -9.24 -1.15
N TYR A 463 56.03 -9.47 0.17
CA TYR A 463 54.83 -9.88 0.91
C TYR A 463 53.84 -8.72 1.11
N TYR A 464 54.33 -7.50 1.36
CA TYR A 464 53.47 -6.32 1.49
C TYR A 464 52.93 -5.78 0.15
N SER A 465 53.69 -5.83 -0.94
CA SER A 465 53.17 -5.46 -2.27
C SER A 465 52.18 -6.47 -2.86
N GLN A 466 52.29 -7.76 -2.51
CA GLN A 466 51.26 -8.75 -2.82
C GLN A 466 50.02 -8.61 -1.92
N GLN A 467 50.15 -8.18 -0.66
CA GLN A 467 48.97 -7.88 0.17
C GLN A 467 48.20 -6.63 -0.28
N SER A 468 48.86 -5.64 -0.90
CA SER A 468 48.15 -4.49 -1.49
C SER A 468 47.40 -4.83 -2.78
N GLN A 469 47.76 -5.92 -3.49
CA GLN A 469 46.97 -6.45 -4.61
C GLN A 469 46.03 -7.61 -4.22
N VAL A 470 46.20 -8.21 -3.03
CA VAL A 470 45.34 -9.29 -2.51
C VAL A 470 44.28 -8.78 -1.53
N ASN A 471 44.43 -7.59 -0.94
CA ASN A 471 43.37 -6.94 -0.17
C ASN A 471 42.23 -6.34 -1.02
N ASN A 472 42.25 -6.58 -2.34
CA ASN A 472 41.11 -6.31 -3.22
C ASN A 472 40.22 -7.54 -3.47
N ILE A 473 40.47 -8.68 -2.80
CA ILE A 473 39.58 -9.86 -2.82
C ILE A 473 39.63 -10.53 -1.44
N GLY A 474 38.80 -10.10 -0.50
CA GLY A 474 38.77 -10.75 0.82
C GLY A 474 38.05 -10.00 1.94
N ASN A 475 36.80 -9.58 1.71
CA ASN A 475 35.86 -9.36 2.80
C ASN A 475 34.46 -9.75 2.29
N VAL A 476 34.15 -11.05 2.38
CA VAL A 476 32.86 -11.62 2.04
C VAL A 476 32.34 -12.37 3.27
N ASP A 477 31.85 -11.63 4.26
CA ASP A 477 31.14 -12.20 5.42
C ASP A 477 29.72 -11.64 5.48
N ASN A 478 28.91 -12.05 4.49
CA ASN A 478 27.45 -12.16 4.50
C ASN A 478 27.01 -12.64 3.11
N ASN A 479 27.00 -13.95 2.87
CA ASN A 479 26.51 -14.47 1.61
C ASN A 479 24.98 -14.64 1.65
N GLN A 480 24.27 -13.80 0.89
CA GLN A 480 22.92 -14.10 0.40
C GLN A 480 23.05 -14.76 -0.97
N TYR A 481 22.74 -16.05 -1.06
CA TYR A 481 22.65 -16.75 -2.35
C TYR A 481 21.23 -16.62 -2.89
N GLN A 482 21.00 -15.78 -3.91
CA GLN A 482 19.76 -15.73 -4.70
C GLN A 482 20.05 -16.15 -6.16
N GLN A 483 19.33 -17.13 -6.71
CA GLN A 483 19.40 -17.47 -8.13
C GLN A 483 18.44 -16.58 -8.94
N MET A 484 18.88 -16.10 -10.11
CA MET A 484 18.11 -15.23 -11.03
C MET A 484 16.80 -15.88 -11.51
N SER A 485 15.78 -15.04 -11.70
CA SER A 485 14.49 -15.40 -12.30
C SER A 485 14.63 -15.73 -13.79
N ILE A 486 14.11 -16.89 -14.22
CA ILE A 486 14.14 -17.34 -15.61
C ILE A 486 12.71 -17.37 -16.15
N GLN A 487 12.43 -16.62 -17.23
CA GLN A 487 11.18 -16.71 -17.99
C GLN A 487 11.34 -17.74 -19.13
N GLN A 488 10.57 -18.84 -19.01
CA GLN A 488 10.33 -19.93 -19.99
C GLN A 488 11.27 -21.17 -19.97
N ASN A 489 10.62 -22.35 -20.02
CA ASN A 489 11.14 -23.73 -19.89
C ASN A 489 12.23 -24.10 -20.91
N PRO A 490 13.26 -24.88 -20.51
CA PRO A 490 13.11 -26.34 -20.47
C PRO A 490 13.57 -26.97 -19.15
N ILE A 491 13.03 -28.18 -18.89
CA ILE A 491 13.35 -29.07 -17.77
C ILE A 491 14.85 -29.01 -17.43
N SER A 492 15.19 -28.43 -16.28
CA SER A 492 16.57 -28.34 -15.82
C SER A 492 16.64 -28.84 -14.38
N GLN A 493 17.33 -29.97 -14.17
CA GLN A 493 17.79 -30.36 -12.83
C GLN A 493 18.74 -29.26 -12.34
N TYR A 494 18.45 -28.68 -11.17
CA TYR A 494 19.34 -27.68 -10.58
C TYR A 494 20.64 -28.34 -10.13
N PRO A 495 21.82 -27.80 -10.50
CA PRO A 495 23.10 -28.39 -10.09
C PRO A 495 23.27 -28.31 -8.56
N GLN A 496 23.71 -29.43 -7.98
CA GLN A 496 24.05 -29.54 -6.56
C GLN A 496 25.23 -28.62 -6.21
N THR A 497 24.99 -27.61 -5.39
CA THR A 497 26.09 -26.95 -4.65
C THR A 497 26.35 -27.76 -3.39
N ASN A 498 27.46 -28.50 -3.35
CA ASN A 498 27.99 -29.02 -2.09
C ASN A 498 28.40 -27.82 -1.24
N GLY A 499 27.79 -27.63 -0.07
CA GLY A 499 28.17 -26.55 0.83
C GLY A 499 29.65 -26.68 1.21
N ALA A 500 30.42 -25.60 1.05
CA ALA A 500 31.77 -25.53 1.58
C ALA A 500 31.70 -25.17 3.07
N GLY A 501 32.31 -25.97 3.94
CA GLY A 501 32.35 -25.70 5.38
C GLY A 501 33.16 -24.43 5.67
N GLY A 502 32.59 -23.52 6.46
CA GLY A 502 33.21 -22.26 6.87
C GLY A 502 32.56 -21.69 8.15
N MET A 503 33.26 -20.77 8.81
CA MET A 503 32.75 -20.02 9.98
C MET A 503 31.99 -18.79 9.50
N GLY A 504 30.70 -18.64 9.82
CA GLY A 504 29.91 -17.47 9.41
C GLY A 504 28.39 -17.62 9.57
N ASN A 505 27.64 -16.51 9.53
CA ASN A 505 26.17 -16.52 9.49
C ASN A 505 25.69 -16.60 8.04
N ASN A 506 24.88 -17.60 7.69
CA ASN A 506 24.42 -17.77 6.30
C ASN A 506 22.90 -17.71 6.18
N GLN A 507 22.41 -17.04 5.13
CA GLN A 507 21.01 -17.05 4.70
C GLN A 507 20.87 -17.72 3.33
N TYR A 508 20.06 -18.77 3.27
CA TYR A 508 19.76 -19.49 2.03
C TYR A 508 18.29 -19.27 1.67
N GLN A 509 18.03 -18.60 0.54
CA GLN A 509 16.68 -18.29 0.05
C GLN A 509 16.56 -18.70 -1.43
N GLN A 510 15.56 -19.52 -1.76
CA GLN A 510 15.28 -19.87 -3.16
C GLN A 510 14.29 -18.88 -3.80
N PRO A 511 14.37 -18.64 -5.12
CA PRO A 511 13.50 -17.69 -5.81
C PRO A 511 12.03 -18.13 -5.83
N ASN A 512 11.12 -17.15 -5.82
CA ASN A 512 9.68 -17.36 -5.99
C ASN A 512 9.37 -17.71 -7.47
N ILE A 513 8.52 -18.73 -7.71
CA ILE A 513 8.20 -19.21 -9.06
C ILE A 513 6.72 -18.94 -9.37
N GLN A 514 6.43 -18.32 -10.52
CA GLN A 514 5.07 -17.91 -10.92
C GLN A 514 4.35 -18.85 -11.91
N GLN A 515 4.96 -19.93 -12.44
CA GLN A 515 4.26 -20.96 -13.24
C GLN A 515 5.12 -22.23 -13.52
N ASN A 516 4.45 -23.38 -13.70
CA ASN A 516 4.96 -24.77 -13.87
C ASN A 516 6.26 -24.96 -14.68
N PRO A 517 7.27 -25.62 -14.07
CA PRO A 517 7.36 -27.09 -14.17
C PRO A 517 7.45 -27.77 -12.79
N ILE A 518 7.28 -29.10 -12.71
CA ILE A 518 7.40 -29.89 -11.46
C ILE A 518 8.85 -29.84 -10.95
N PRO A 519 9.18 -29.23 -9.80
CA PRO A 519 10.53 -29.23 -9.25
C PRO A 519 10.62 -30.25 -8.10
N GLN A 520 11.62 -31.14 -8.13
CA GLN A 520 12.08 -31.81 -6.91
C GLN A 520 12.99 -30.85 -6.16
N TYR A 521 12.58 -30.43 -4.96
CA TYR A 521 13.38 -29.57 -4.11
C TYR A 521 14.21 -30.42 -3.15
N GLN A 522 15.52 -30.48 -3.36
CA GLN A 522 16.48 -31.04 -2.42
C GLN A 522 17.42 -29.91 -1.95
N GLN A 523 17.54 -29.74 -0.64
CA GLN A 523 18.55 -28.84 -0.07
C GLN A 523 19.96 -29.43 -0.19
N PRO A 524 21.03 -28.61 -0.12
CA PRO A 524 22.40 -29.11 -0.07
C PRO A 524 22.57 -30.14 1.06
N ASN A 525 23.32 -31.22 0.81
CA ASN A 525 23.80 -32.07 1.91
C ASN A 525 24.59 -31.18 2.87
N GLY A 526 24.13 -31.08 4.12
CA GLY A 526 24.62 -30.07 5.03
C GLY A 526 26.11 -30.23 5.31
N ALA A 527 26.86 -29.14 5.13
CA ALA A 527 28.27 -29.06 5.45
C ALA A 527 28.44 -28.69 6.93
N GLY A 528 29.21 -29.48 7.68
CA GLY A 528 29.52 -29.18 9.09
C GLY A 528 30.32 -27.89 9.22
N GLY A 529 29.88 -26.99 10.12
CA GLY A 529 30.52 -25.70 10.39
C GLY A 529 30.00 -25.03 11.67
N MET A 530 30.70 -23.99 12.14
CA MET A 530 30.36 -23.17 13.31
C MET A 530 29.69 -21.85 12.87
N GLY A 531 28.42 -21.62 13.22
CA GLY A 531 27.70 -20.38 12.85
C GLY A 531 26.16 -20.46 12.96
N ASN A 532 25.45 -19.33 12.85
CA ASN A 532 23.98 -19.33 12.81
C ASN A 532 23.48 -19.38 11.36
N ASN A 533 22.62 -20.35 11.03
CA ASN A 533 22.09 -20.48 9.67
C ASN A 533 20.57 -20.31 9.65
N GLN A 534 20.08 -19.58 8.64
CA GLN A 534 18.65 -19.45 8.34
C GLN A 534 18.36 -20.02 6.94
N TYR A 535 17.38 -20.92 6.90
CA TYR A 535 16.92 -21.55 5.66
C TYR A 535 15.45 -21.20 5.43
N GLN A 536 15.16 -20.55 4.30
CA GLN A 536 13.81 -20.13 3.94
C GLN A 536 13.40 -20.68 2.56
N GLN A 537 12.21 -21.30 2.52
CA GLN A 537 11.59 -21.82 1.29
C GLN A 537 10.72 -20.74 0.60
N PRO A 538 10.53 -20.79 -0.73
CA PRO A 538 9.74 -19.82 -1.48
C PRO A 538 8.24 -19.99 -1.26
N ASN A 539 7.49 -18.89 -1.33
CA ASN A 539 6.02 -18.90 -1.23
C ASN A 539 5.40 -19.34 -2.56
N ILE A 540 4.37 -20.20 -2.53
CA ILE A 540 3.77 -20.79 -3.73
C ILE A 540 2.30 -20.34 -3.86
N GLN A 541 1.95 -19.73 -5.00
CA GLN A 541 0.60 -19.21 -5.28
C GLN A 541 -0.32 -20.15 -6.08
N GLN A 542 0.16 -21.24 -6.73
CA GLN A 542 -0.69 -22.27 -7.38
C GLN A 542 0.07 -23.55 -7.84
N ASN A 543 -0.62 -24.72 -7.83
CA ASN A 543 -0.23 -26.11 -8.23
C ASN A 543 1.08 -26.30 -9.03
N PRO A 544 2.06 -27.10 -8.53
CA PRO A 544 1.98 -28.58 -8.58
C PRO A 544 2.37 -29.28 -7.25
N ILE A 545 2.21 -30.61 -7.14
CA ILE A 545 2.60 -31.43 -5.96
C ILE A 545 4.13 -31.39 -5.76
N PRO A 546 4.67 -30.78 -4.68
CA PRO A 546 6.09 -30.85 -4.37
C PRO A 546 6.35 -31.97 -3.35
N GLN A 547 7.34 -32.83 -3.59
CA GLN A 547 7.93 -33.66 -2.53
C GLN A 547 9.06 -32.87 -1.87
N TYR A 548 8.94 -32.60 -0.57
CA TYR A 548 9.98 -31.94 0.20
C TYR A 548 10.79 -32.98 0.97
N GLN A 549 12.07 -33.14 0.61
CA GLN A 549 13.04 -33.91 1.39
C GLN A 549 14.00 -32.94 2.08
N GLN A 550 14.03 -32.97 3.41
CA GLN A 550 15.04 -32.27 4.19
C GLN A 550 16.40 -33.00 4.11
N PRO A 551 17.53 -32.30 4.28
CA PRO A 551 18.85 -32.92 4.14
C PRO A 551 19.07 -34.05 5.16
N ASN A 552 19.87 -35.04 4.78
CA ASN A 552 20.44 -35.98 5.74
C ASN A 552 21.29 -35.18 6.74
N GLY A 553 21.06 -35.37 8.04
CA GLY A 553 21.43 -34.42 9.08
C GLY A 553 22.86 -33.86 9.02
N ALA A 554 22.98 -32.54 9.18
CA ALA A 554 24.25 -31.83 9.30
C ALA A 554 24.67 -31.78 10.77
N GLY A 555 25.81 -32.34 11.12
CA GLY A 555 26.42 -32.19 12.45
C GLY A 555 27.24 -30.90 12.54
N GLY A 556 26.96 -30.05 13.54
CA GLY A 556 27.68 -28.78 13.73
C GLY A 556 27.34 -28.07 15.05
N MET A 557 28.10 -27.02 15.39
CA MET A 557 27.93 -26.17 16.58
C MET A 557 27.34 -24.80 16.19
N GLY A 558 26.08 -24.51 16.54
CA GLY A 558 25.43 -23.23 16.19
C GLY A 558 23.90 -23.24 16.27
N ASN A 559 23.24 -22.07 16.15
CA ASN A 559 21.78 -21.99 16.14
C ASN A 559 21.23 -22.04 14.71
N ASN A 560 20.34 -22.98 14.41
CA ASN A 560 19.72 -23.06 13.08
C ASN A 560 18.22 -22.80 13.14
N GLN A 561 17.72 -22.01 12.19
CA GLN A 561 16.29 -21.77 12.00
C GLN A 561 15.85 -22.26 10.62
N TYR A 562 14.79 -23.06 10.61
CA TYR A 562 14.18 -23.60 9.39
C TYR A 562 12.73 -23.12 9.29
N GLN A 563 12.40 -22.38 8.22
CA GLN A 563 11.06 -21.89 7.95
C GLN A 563 10.48 -22.49 6.67
N GLN A 564 9.27 -23.02 6.78
CA GLN A 564 8.47 -23.57 5.67
C GLN A 564 7.54 -22.50 5.07
N PRO A 565 7.09 -22.65 3.80
CA PRO A 565 6.33 -21.60 3.09
C PRO A 565 4.85 -21.62 3.43
N SER A 566 4.19 -20.46 3.40
CA SER A 566 2.73 -20.37 3.60
C SER A 566 1.96 -20.80 2.35
N ILE A 567 0.87 -21.58 2.54
CA ILE A 567 0.11 -22.20 1.43
C ILE A 567 -1.33 -21.66 1.43
N GLN A 568 -1.76 -21.07 0.30
CA GLN A 568 -3.10 -20.49 0.16
C GLN A 568 -4.16 -21.45 -0.41
N GLN A 569 -3.84 -22.42 -1.31
CA GLN A 569 -4.79 -23.45 -1.82
C GLN A 569 -4.10 -24.77 -2.29
N ASN A 570 -4.83 -25.91 -2.26
CA ASN A 570 -4.47 -27.34 -2.48
C ASN A 570 -3.43 -27.73 -3.56
N PRO A 571 -2.69 -28.88 -3.44
CA PRO A 571 -3.06 -30.18 -2.83
C PRO A 571 -2.03 -30.81 -1.84
N ILE A 572 -2.35 -32.00 -1.29
CA ILE A 572 -1.66 -32.76 -0.21
C ILE A 572 -0.12 -32.80 -0.33
N PRO A 573 0.64 -32.15 0.58
CA PRO A 573 2.08 -32.35 0.72
C PRO A 573 2.37 -33.50 1.72
N GLN A 574 3.31 -34.39 1.38
CA GLN A 574 3.95 -35.28 2.36
C GLN A 574 5.18 -34.58 2.92
N TYR A 575 5.20 -34.35 4.23
CA TYR A 575 6.36 -33.78 4.93
C TYR A 575 7.14 -34.89 5.64
N GLN A 576 8.38 -35.13 5.22
CA GLN A 576 9.33 -35.97 5.95
C GLN A 576 10.34 -35.09 6.67
N GLN A 577 10.43 -35.25 7.99
CA GLN A 577 11.49 -34.63 8.79
C GLN A 577 12.83 -35.37 8.60
N PRO A 578 13.99 -34.75 8.91
CA PRO A 578 15.31 -35.37 8.70
C PRO A 578 15.44 -36.72 9.40
N ASN A 579 16.15 -37.66 8.77
CA ASN A 579 16.67 -38.85 9.43
C ASN A 579 17.85 -38.45 10.31
N GLY A 580 17.57 -38.04 11.55
CA GLY A 580 18.56 -37.81 12.61
C GLY A 580 19.50 -36.62 12.39
N ALA A 581 19.35 -35.58 13.22
CA ALA A 581 20.33 -34.51 13.35
C ALA A 581 20.98 -34.60 14.75
N GLY A 582 22.30 -34.79 14.79
CA GLY A 582 23.09 -34.77 16.01
C GLY A 582 24.09 -33.61 15.98
N GLY A 583 24.02 -32.72 16.97
CA GLY A 583 24.88 -31.53 17.07
C GLY A 583 24.69 -30.78 18.39
N MET A 584 25.56 -29.79 18.66
CA MET A 584 25.55 -28.94 19.86
C MET A 584 25.01 -27.53 19.53
N GLY A 585 23.76 -27.21 19.88
CA GLY A 585 23.17 -25.89 19.58
C GLY A 585 21.64 -25.83 19.69
N ASN A 586 21.04 -24.63 19.57
CA ASN A 586 19.58 -24.49 19.60
C ASN A 586 18.99 -24.51 18.17
N ASN A 587 18.07 -25.44 17.90
CA ASN A 587 17.40 -25.51 16.61
C ASN A 587 15.91 -25.15 16.74
N GLN A 588 15.41 -24.33 15.82
CA GLN A 588 13.98 -23.99 15.71
C GLN A 588 13.44 -24.43 14.35
N TYR A 589 12.35 -25.19 14.40
CA TYR A 589 11.62 -25.66 13.23
C TYR A 589 10.20 -25.08 13.23
N GLN A 590 9.88 -24.28 12.22
CA GLN A 590 8.56 -23.67 12.05
C GLN A 590 7.82 -24.25 10.85
N GLN A 591 6.62 -24.76 11.11
CA GLN A 591 5.67 -25.25 10.10
C GLN A 591 4.74 -24.11 9.63
N PRO A 592 4.15 -24.21 8.43
CA PRO A 592 3.42 -23.10 7.82
C PRO A 592 1.97 -22.95 8.29
N SER A 593 1.41 -21.74 8.25
CA SER A 593 -0.01 -21.50 8.52
C SER A 593 -0.89 -21.92 7.32
N ILE A 594 -2.02 -22.60 7.59
CA ILE A 594 -2.90 -23.19 6.56
C ILE A 594 -4.29 -22.55 6.65
N GLN A 595 -4.78 -21.97 5.54
CA GLN A 595 -6.08 -21.28 5.50
C GLN A 595 -7.27 -22.16 5.04
N GLN A 596 -7.09 -23.20 4.20
CA GLN A 596 -8.16 -24.16 3.80
C GLN A 596 -7.61 -25.58 3.44
N ASN A 597 -8.45 -26.62 3.64
CA ASN A 597 -8.22 -28.09 3.52
C ASN A 597 -7.20 -28.60 2.47
N PRO A 598 -6.41 -29.67 2.76
CA PRO A 598 -6.88 -31.02 3.16
C PRO A 598 -6.01 -31.71 4.25
N ILE A 599 -6.30 -32.99 4.58
CA ILE A 599 -5.63 -33.82 5.62
C ILE A 599 -4.12 -34.00 5.31
N PRO A 600 -3.18 -33.48 6.12
CA PRO A 600 -1.76 -33.81 6.01
C PRO A 600 -1.41 -35.03 6.87
N GLN A 601 -0.59 -35.95 6.36
CA GLN A 601 0.10 -36.95 7.18
C GLN A 601 1.47 -36.39 7.60
N TYR A 602 1.67 -36.23 8.91
CA TYR A 602 2.95 -35.82 9.47
C TYR A 602 3.67 -37.04 10.06
N GLN A 603 4.84 -37.39 9.51
CA GLN A 603 5.75 -38.37 10.11
C GLN A 603 6.88 -37.63 10.83
N GLN A 604 7.04 -37.88 12.14
CA GLN A 604 8.17 -37.38 12.92
C GLN A 604 9.42 -38.27 12.76
N PRO A 605 10.64 -37.78 13.05
CA PRO A 605 11.89 -38.52 12.81
C PRO A 605 11.94 -39.88 13.50
N ASN A 606 12.60 -40.85 12.85
CA ASN A 606 13.09 -42.07 13.50
C ASN A 606 14.38 -41.74 14.28
N GLY A 607 14.24 -41.05 15.41
CA GLY A 607 15.34 -40.78 16.35
C GLY A 607 16.17 -39.52 16.06
N ALA A 608 16.30 -38.67 17.08
CA ALA A 608 17.26 -37.57 17.11
C ALA A 608 17.99 -37.58 18.46
N GLY A 609 19.31 -37.46 18.45
CA GLY A 609 20.15 -37.41 19.64
C GLY A 609 21.24 -36.36 19.51
N GLY A 610 21.36 -35.48 20.51
CA GLY A 610 22.29 -34.35 20.54
C GLY A 610 22.21 -33.56 21.85
N MET A 611 23.14 -32.61 22.05
CA MET A 611 23.23 -31.75 23.25
C MET A 611 22.76 -30.32 22.92
N GLY A 612 21.52 -29.95 23.24
CA GLY A 612 20.97 -28.61 22.94
C GLY A 612 19.46 -28.49 23.09
N ASN A 613 18.90 -27.27 23.01
CA ASN A 613 17.45 -27.06 23.09
C ASN A 613 16.82 -27.05 21.70
N ASN A 614 15.87 -27.96 21.44
CA ASN A 614 15.13 -27.97 20.18
C ASN A 614 13.68 -27.52 20.41
N GLN A 615 13.20 -26.61 19.57
CA GLN A 615 11.80 -26.17 19.54
C GLN A 615 11.14 -26.54 18.23
N TYR A 616 10.01 -27.25 18.34
CA TYR A 616 9.18 -27.63 17.22
C TYR A 616 7.82 -26.93 17.34
N GLN A 617 7.49 -26.09 16.36
CA GLN A 617 6.20 -25.39 16.29
C GLN A 617 5.31 -26.02 15.22
N GLN A 618 4.14 -26.47 15.64
CA GLN A 618 3.08 -26.98 14.77
C GLN A 618 2.24 -25.83 14.19
N PRO A 619 1.57 -26.04 13.04
CA PRO A 619 0.83 -24.99 12.35
C PRO A 619 -0.45 -24.56 13.09
N SER A 620 -0.92 -23.32 12.84
CA SER A 620 -2.23 -22.82 13.29
C SER A 620 -3.28 -23.07 12.21
N ILE A 621 -4.47 -23.57 12.59
CA ILE A 621 -5.51 -24.05 11.66
C ILE A 621 -6.82 -23.27 11.90
N GLN A 622 -7.36 -22.63 10.85
CA GLN A 622 -8.57 -21.81 10.95
C GLN A 622 -9.90 -22.54 10.66
N GLN A 623 -9.92 -23.68 9.94
CA GLN A 623 -11.13 -24.52 9.75
C GLN A 623 -10.84 -26.03 9.56
N ASN A 624 -11.76 -26.89 10.02
CA ASN A 624 -11.79 -28.37 10.01
C ASN A 624 -10.78 -29.12 9.12
N PRO A 625 -9.89 -29.93 9.71
CA PRO A 625 -10.00 -31.40 9.55
C PRO A 625 -9.66 -32.20 10.84
N ILE A 626 -9.87 -33.53 10.83
CA ILE A 626 -9.31 -34.46 11.85
C ILE A 626 -7.85 -34.79 11.44
N PRO A 627 -6.82 -34.35 12.16
CA PRO A 627 -5.44 -34.73 11.85
C PRO A 627 -5.07 -36.04 12.58
N GLN A 628 -4.30 -36.92 11.94
CA GLN A 628 -3.59 -38.02 12.62
C GLN A 628 -2.16 -37.56 12.93
N TYR A 629 -1.80 -37.54 14.21
CA TYR A 629 -0.44 -37.26 14.66
C TYR A 629 0.21 -38.56 15.18
N GLN A 630 1.34 -38.96 14.60
CA GLN A 630 2.22 -39.97 15.19
C GLN A 630 3.33 -39.28 15.99
N GLN A 631 3.48 -39.61 17.28
CA GLN A 631 4.62 -39.19 18.10
C GLN A 631 5.85 -40.04 17.72
N PRO A 632 7.08 -39.49 17.85
CA PRO A 632 8.29 -40.19 17.42
C PRO A 632 8.52 -41.48 18.24
N ASN A 633 9.01 -42.51 17.55
CA ASN A 633 9.49 -43.75 18.17
C ASN A 633 10.90 -43.52 18.74
N GLY A 634 10.96 -42.82 19.88
CA GLY A 634 12.18 -42.65 20.68
C GLY A 634 13.08 -41.49 20.26
N ALA A 635 13.47 -40.65 21.23
CA ALA A 635 14.55 -39.68 21.13
C ALA A 635 15.37 -39.74 22.43
N GLY A 636 16.71 -39.78 22.30
CA GLY A 636 17.63 -39.85 23.43
C GLY A 636 18.73 -38.80 23.28
N GLY A 637 18.87 -37.90 24.25
CA GLY A 637 19.87 -36.81 24.25
C GLY A 637 19.80 -35.97 25.53
N MET A 638 20.83 -35.12 25.77
CA MET A 638 20.91 -34.21 26.93
C MET A 638 20.50 -32.79 26.52
N GLY A 639 19.29 -32.35 26.86
CA GLY A 639 18.78 -31.00 26.53
C GLY A 639 17.26 -30.85 26.71
N ASN A 640 16.72 -29.62 26.66
CA ASN A 640 15.27 -29.41 26.73
C ASN A 640 14.64 -29.43 25.33
N ASN A 641 13.76 -30.41 25.09
CA ASN A 641 12.94 -30.45 23.87
C ASN A 641 11.53 -29.92 24.17
N GLN A 642 11.07 -28.92 23.41
CA GLN A 642 9.72 -28.35 23.53
C GLN A 642 8.92 -28.60 22.25
N TYR A 643 7.69 -29.09 22.43
CA TYR A 643 6.72 -29.31 21.36
C TYR A 643 5.49 -28.44 21.62
N GLN A 644 5.22 -27.48 20.75
CA GLN A 644 4.00 -26.65 20.84
C GLN A 644 2.90 -27.25 19.97
N GLN A 645 1.70 -27.40 20.54
CA GLN A 645 0.53 -27.92 19.83
C GLN A 645 -0.16 -26.83 18.99
N PRO A 646 -0.93 -27.22 17.95
CA PRO A 646 -1.73 -26.30 17.16
C PRO A 646 -2.73 -25.50 18.00
N ASN A 647 -2.97 -24.26 17.62
CA ASN A 647 -4.11 -23.48 18.10
C ASN A 647 -5.30 -23.72 17.14
N ILE A 648 -6.43 -24.22 17.66
CA ILE A 648 -7.59 -24.67 16.86
C ILE A 648 -8.84 -23.86 17.26
N GLN A 649 -9.53 -23.25 16.30
CA GLN A 649 -10.66 -22.34 16.59
C GLN A 649 -12.08 -22.97 16.58
N GLN A 650 -12.31 -24.24 16.19
CA GLN A 650 -13.60 -24.98 16.38
C GLN A 650 -13.45 -26.53 16.45
N ASN A 651 -14.42 -27.24 17.07
CA ASN A 651 -14.51 -28.70 17.33
C ASN A 651 -14.24 -29.60 16.09
N PRO A 652 -13.54 -30.77 16.18
CA PRO A 652 -13.82 -31.85 17.15
C PRO A 652 -12.59 -32.56 17.78
N ILE A 653 -12.85 -33.63 18.56
CA ILE A 653 -11.94 -34.36 19.47
C ILE A 653 -10.70 -34.95 18.75
N PRO A 654 -9.46 -34.65 19.20
CA PRO A 654 -8.24 -35.26 18.66
C PRO A 654 -8.04 -36.72 19.12
N GLN A 655 -7.58 -37.60 18.22
CA GLN A 655 -7.04 -38.92 18.57
C GLN A 655 -5.52 -38.82 18.78
N TYR A 656 -5.04 -39.28 19.94
CA TYR A 656 -3.61 -39.38 20.25
C TYR A 656 -3.21 -40.85 20.39
N GLN A 657 -2.17 -41.28 19.67
CA GLN A 657 -1.45 -42.53 20.00
C GLN A 657 -0.27 -42.19 20.92
N GLN A 658 -0.12 -42.94 22.03
CA GLN A 658 1.00 -42.75 22.96
C GLN A 658 2.28 -43.43 22.42
N PRO A 659 3.46 -42.82 22.62
CA PRO A 659 4.73 -43.41 22.20
C PRO A 659 5.13 -44.59 23.08
N SER A 660 5.79 -45.58 22.47
CA SER A 660 6.49 -46.67 23.16
C SER A 660 7.94 -46.28 23.39
N GLY A 661 8.20 -45.58 24.50
CA GLY A 661 9.55 -45.38 25.06
C GLY A 661 10.27 -44.08 24.67
N ALA A 662 10.69 -43.30 25.68
CA ALA A 662 11.71 -42.25 25.56
C ALA A 662 12.49 -42.18 26.88
N GLY A 663 13.82 -42.26 26.81
CA GLY A 663 14.73 -42.17 27.95
C GLY A 663 15.78 -41.08 27.72
N GLY A 664 15.86 -40.11 28.64
CA GLY A 664 16.85 -39.03 28.61
C GLY A 664 16.75 -38.14 29.86
N MET A 665 17.89 -37.61 30.33
CA MET A 665 17.97 -36.67 31.46
C MET A 665 17.72 -35.23 30.97
N GLY A 666 16.48 -34.75 31.06
CA GLY A 666 16.08 -33.38 30.68
C GLY A 666 14.59 -33.10 30.87
N ASN A 667 14.19 -31.84 31.05
CA ASN A 667 12.83 -31.46 31.42
C ASN A 667 11.94 -31.33 30.16
N THR A 668 11.04 -32.30 29.94
CA THR A 668 10.14 -32.28 28.77
C THR A 668 8.83 -31.58 29.14
N LYS A 669 8.61 -30.33 28.70
CA LYS A 669 7.33 -29.61 28.93
C LYS A 669 6.38 -29.77 27.74
N LYS A 670 5.20 -30.33 27.99
CA LYS A 670 4.04 -30.34 27.08
C LYS A 670 2.98 -29.40 27.66
N THR A 671 2.65 -28.29 26.99
CA THR A 671 1.66 -27.32 27.48
C THR A 671 0.36 -27.43 26.66
N PRO A 672 -0.79 -27.81 27.25
CA PRO A 672 -2.09 -27.62 26.64
C PRO A 672 -2.75 -26.36 27.22
N GLU A 673 -2.85 -25.28 26.46
CA GLU A 673 -3.75 -24.18 26.83
C GLU A 673 -5.16 -24.49 26.29
N LYS A 674 -6.09 -24.82 27.19
CA LYS A 674 -7.53 -24.91 26.87
C LYS A 674 -8.23 -23.71 27.50
N LYS A 675 -8.42 -22.62 26.76
CA LYS A 675 -9.30 -21.51 27.20
C LYS A 675 -10.75 -21.93 26.96
N MET A 676 -11.48 -22.29 28.03
CA MET A 676 -12.93 -22.55 27.97
C MET A 676 -13.68 -21.27 27.60
N ASN A 677 -14.66 -21.37 26.69
CA ASN A 677 -15.54 -20.25 26.38
C ASN A 677 -16.62 -20.06 27.47
N THR A 678 -17.25 -18.89 27.50
CA THR A 678 -18.24 -18.46 28.50
C THR A 678 -19.49 -19.35 28.56
N THR A 679 -19.82 -20.05 27.47
CA THR A 679 -20.97 -20.96 27.37
C THR A 679 -20.73 -22.30 28.04
N GLU A 680 -19.50 -22.83 27.97
CA GLU A 680 -19.09 -24.07 28.67
C GLU A 680 -19.04 -23.89 30.19
N ARG A 681 -18.71 -22.67 30.65
CA ARG A 681 -18.69 -22.31 32.08
C ARG A 681 -20.10 -22.32 32.69
N TRP A 682 -21.10 -21.85 31.96
CA TRP A 682 -22.50 -21.83 32.40
C TRP A 682 -23.11 -23.23 32.51
N LEU A 683 -22.79 -24.12 31.56
CA LEU A 683 -23.23 -25.53 31.55
C LEU A 683 -22.57 -26.39 32.64
N ALA A 684 -21.36 -26.04 33.07
CA ALA A 684 -20.65 -26.74 34.15
C ALA A 684 -21.19 -26.38 35.55
N GLU A 685 -21.63 -25.15 35.78
CA GLU A 685 -22.20 -24.72 37.06
C GLU A 685 -23.63 -25.25 37.27
N HIS A 686 -24.44 -25.37 36.22
CA HIS A 686 -25.83 -25.87 36.33
C HIS A 686 -25.95 -27.40 36.47
N LYS A 687 -24.88 -28.16 36.22
CA LYS A 687 -24.84 -29.61 36.44
C LYS A 687 -24.44 -30.04 37.85
N LYS A 688 -24.11 -29.10 38.75
CA LYS A 688 -23.73 -29.41 40.14
C LYS A 688 -24.84 -29.23 41.18
N ASN A 689 -26.03 -28.77 40.79
CA ASN A 689 -27.18 -28.60 41.71
C ASN A 689 -28.45 -29.37 41.25
N LYS A 690 -28.28 -30.61 40.78
CA LYS A 690 -29.36 -31.61 40.71
C LYS A 690 -28.87 -32.97 41.16
#